data_AF-A0AAN6UU98-F1
#
_entry.id   AF-A0AAN6UU98-F1
#
_cell.length_a   1.000
_cell.length_b   1.000
_cell.length_c   1.000
_cell.angle_alpha   90.00
_cell.angle_beta   90.00
_cell.angle_gamma   90.00
#
_symmetry.space_group_name_H-M   'P 1'
#
loop_
_entity.id
_entity.type
_entity.pdbx_description
1 polymer ?
#
loop_
_entity_poly.entity_id
_entity_poly.type
_entity_poly.pdbx_seq_one_letter_code
_entity_poly.pdbx_strand_id
1 'polypeptide(L)'
;MATRVNEKGFTVLYEAPQAAVDLVFVHGFTGHPKDTWTLKLKKQRKNSAKRHGEDDEVGDGARPSKRLRMPSFGRRPSTLHSTVASAPASPGSSRTPTVDGTNGRAQAGSEGQRPKEVYWPADLACQTIPNSRILTYGYDTNVRHWFQGPVSKKTIYDHAWDMLYSLEAFRRDPNEERRPIVFIAHSLGGIVVKEALRSAQACQPLKPHIYGILKATSSIIFFGTPHGGADPRNVFHHILAASYQACGGQVNPQIVNALMPDSERLKELREEFPVICQAQGWALYSFQEEYGVKALFGTTVVKDQSSCLNIPTLETRQFISSDHMDMCRFHGLQDPEYIKVAAAMARIMETIEARSQATPATDSERINRGLPVVENEHLPPGQETRYKGWRAAESITQETKSALIEQLYFTKIDERLTNLTTAQGKTCRWFLSKPEYTSWRNPANQPDNGGFLWIRGNPGTGKSILMKLLFEDVKSKIKHDPSQIVLSFFFLARGELDEKSTPGLYRSLLHQLFQMAPDLKDSLEWMTADGARGIQTNGWNEEALKRTLHHAILKLGSRRLTIFVDALDECDDNQAKEMVFFFEELCDSAQDSQVRLDICFSSRHYPLITIKKGTELTLEDEVGHKEDIQSYIKAKLRLKNTKAAQTLQAEILEKSSLIFLWVALVVDILNSEYPGKPIEKMRQRLKEIPPKLADLFEMILTRDEEDPKLLKICLQWILFATRPLKPQELYFAVQFGLKEGPCSGRWDPETVDLDEMKAFVRHSSKGLAGVTRGKSSEVQFIHESVRDFLLGKSGASQWSGAIFSGNFEGQSHEVLRDCCLAQLETDMDLELSGSHPSEESFEVAQTQLRADLPLRFPLLEYSLRNILQHANSAQRHGVGQRAFLDRFPLQKWATVHDVLEKHAVRQYSRSVNLRYILAQKNLAELIKIQPQKQSCFDVVAGVRYGPPIFAALATGSTEAVWALLEAEVEAQPVESQGRLREHCKLGFQSRKQLGNLGGLSFVFAKTKGVIGHLAEHGHELLDVPWLDLLCRIDPFFERRTALLCAVRGGHTAAVETLFRMGAEIDHVDRNGQTPLLLAARNGHDAMVKLLLDTGKVDIDSRDNIGQIPLFWAAQNGHDALVKLLLDTGKVDIDSRDKNGQTPLFWAARNGHDAVVKLLLDMGKVDIDWRDNGGRTPLSWAVQNGHDAMAKLLLNTGKVDIDSRDNGGRTPLSWAAQNGHDAVVKLLLDTGKVDIDSRDNGGRTPLSWAVQN
;
A
#
# COMPACT_ATOMS: atom_id res chain seq x y z
N MET A 1 -2.88 10.11 46.53
CA MET A 1 -2.06 8.88 46.41
C MET A 1 -1.43 8.87 45.02
N ALA A 2 -0.33 8.16 44.78
CA ALA A 2 0.21 8.04 43.41
C ALA A 2 -0.55 6.96 42.65
N THR A 3 -1.53 7.35 41.83
CA THR A 3 -2.29 6.44 40.97
C THR A 3 -1.33 5.70 40.04
N ARG A 4 -1.41 4.36 39.99
CA ARG A 4 -0.54 3.55 39.12
C ARG A 4 -1.03 3.71 37.68
N VAL A 5 -0.31 4.51 36.90
CA VAL A 5 -0.55 4.67 35.46
C VAL A 5 -0.32 3.34 34.76
N ASN A 6 -1.28 2.89 33.96
CA ASN A 6 -1.17 1.67 33.18
C ASN A 6 -0.26 1.88 31.95
N GLU A 7 0.48 0.83 31.57
CA GLU A 7 1.25 0.81 30.31
C GLU A 7 0.35 0.63 29.08
N LYS A 8 -0.83 0.04 29.26
CA LYS A 8 -1.80 -0.27 28.20
C LYS A 8 -3.24 -0.01 28.66
N GLY A 9 -4.08 0.51 27.76
CA GLY A 9 -5.45 0.91 28.08
C GLY A 9 -5.52 2.23 28.86
N PHE A 10 -6.72 2.60 29.30
CA PHE A 10 -6.92 3.83 30.06
C PHE A 10 -6.49 3.72 31.53
N THR A 11 -6.13 4.88 32.09
CA THR A 11 -6.09 5.14 33.53
C THR A 11 -6.84 6.43 33.81
N VAL A 12 -7.85 6.41 34.68
CA VAL A 12 -8.44 7.64 35.26
C VAL A 12 -7.46 8.18 36.30
N LEU A 13 -7.05 9.43 36.14
CA LEU A 13 -6.06 10.10 36.99
C LEU A 13 -6.71 11.05 37.99
N TYR A 14 -7.80 11.70 37.58
CA TYR A 14 -8.61 12.63 38.36
C TYR A 14 -10.05 12.59 37.83
N GLU A 15 -11.04 12.75 38.70
CA GLU A 15 -12.45 12.84 38.35
C GLU A 15 -13.15 13.78 39.33
N ALA A 16 -13.67 14.90 38.83
CA ALA A 16 -14.46 15.82 39.63
C ALA A 16 -15.84 15.22 39.97
N PRO A 17 -16.42 15.48 41.16
CA PRO A 17 -17.74 14.96 41.54
C PRO A 17 -18.89 15.34 40.59
N GLN A 18 -18.70 16.38 39.78
CA GLN A 18 -19.58 16.79 38.69
C GLN A 18 -18.73 17.17 37.46
N ALA A 19 -18.05 16.19 36.87
CA ALA A 19 -17.22 16.40 35.68
C ALA A 19 -18.06 16.83 34.46
N ALA A 20 -17.71 17.97 33.88
CA ALA A 20 -18.35 18.57 32.70
C ALA A 20 -17.63 18.25 31.38
N VAL A 21 -16.37 17.80 31.43
CA VAL A 21 -15.55 17.44 30.25
C VAL A 21 -14.63 16.26 30.57
N ASP A 22 -14.42 15.37 29.61
CA ASP A 22 -13.39 14.33 29.65
C ASP A 22 -12.13 14.81 28.90
N LEU A 23 -10.99 14.93 29.59
CA LEU A 23 -9.68 15.25 29.01
C LEU A 23 -8.88 13.96 28.79
N VAL A 24 -8.46 13.69 27.55
CA VAL A 24 -7.91 12.38 27.15
C VAL A 24 -6.47 12.50 26.63
N PHE A 25 -5.50 12.10 27.47
CA PHE A 25 -4.06 12.17 27.17
C PHE A 25 -3.50 10.92 26.46
N VAL A 26 -3.08 11.05 25.19
CA VAL A 26 -2.59 9.96 24.33
C VAL A 26 -1.12 10.15 23.97
N HIS A 27 -0.25 9.21 24.36
CA HIS A 27 1.20 9.40 24.32
C HIS A 27 1.87 9.12 22.97
N GLY A 28 3.10 9.62 22.79
CA GLY A 28 3.97 9.32 21.65
C GLY A 28 4.82 8.06 21.82
N PHE A 29 5.90 7.90 21.04
CA PHE A 29 6.75 6.70 21.01
C PHE A 29 7.47 6.29 22.32
N THR A 30 7.34 7.05 23.40
CA THR A 30 8.15 6.92 24.63
C THR A 30 7.81 5.72 25.53
N GLY A 31 7.05 4.74 25.05
CA GLY A 31 6.90 3.39 25.64
C GLY A 31 5.93 3.28 26.82
N HIS A 32 5.85 4.31 27.66
CA HIS A 32 4.93 4.39 28.80
C HIS A 32 4.37 5.82 28.93
N PRO A 33 3.04 6.04 29.05
CA PRO A 33 2.46 7.39 29.09
C PRO A 33 3.05 8.32 30.16
N LYS A 34 3.45 7.77 31.31
CA LYS A 34 4.06 8.57 32.38
C LYS A 34 5.37 9.23 31.94
N ASP A 35 6.15 8.60 31.08
CA ASP A 35 7.46 9.12 30.65
C ASP A 35 7.37 10.21 29.59
N THR A 36 6.24 10.30 28.89
CA THR A 36 5.91 11.41 27.98
C THR A 36 5.65 12.70 28.75
N TRP A 37 4.74 12.66 29.73
CA TRP A 37 4.21 13.86 30.40
C TRP A 37 4.83 14.19 31.78
N THR A 38 5.93 13.53 32.17
CA THR A 38 6.64 13.82 33.45
C THR A 38 7.94 14.59 33.21
N LEU A 39 8.08 15.75 33.87
CA LEU A 39 9.37 16.44 34.00
C LEU A 39 10.24 15.76 35.07
N LYS A 40 11.34 15.12 34.65
CA LYS A 40 12.29 14.41 35.52
C LYS A 40 13.56 15.23 35.76
N LEU A 41 14.01 15.31 37.01
CA LEU A 41 15.20 16.08 37.38
C LEU A 41 16.51 15.36 37.01
N LYS A 42 17.35 16.02 36.20
CA LYS A 42 18.70 15.52 35.85
C LYS A 42 19.61 15.50 37.09
N LYS A 43 20.00 14.30 37.55
CA LYS A 43 21.00 14.13 38.62
C LYS A 43 22.34 14.76 38.22
N GLN A 44 22.73 15.86 38.86
CA GLN A 44 24.08 16.39 38.72
C GLN A 44 25.11 15.38 39.25
N ARG A 45 26.01 14.92 38.37
CA ARG A 45 27.28 14.30 38.78
C ARG A 45 28.19 15.40 39.33
N LYS A 46 28.70 15.24 40.56
CA LYS A 46 29.73 16.10 41.12
C LYS A 46 31.06 15.85 40.38
N ASN A 47 31.62 16.89 39.76
CA ASN A 47 33.04 16.94 39.40
C ASN A 47 33.77 17.87 40.38
N SER A 48 34.93 17.46 40.90
CA SER A 48 35.77 18.28 41.78
C SER A 48 37.19 17.70 41.89
N ALA A 49 38.23 18.54 41.72
CA ALA A 49 39.67 18.22 41.78
C ALA A 49 40.18 17.27 40.65
N LYS A 50 41.40 17.38 40.10
CA LYS A 50 42.55 18.36 40.13
C LYS A 50 43.15 18.34 38.69
N ARG A 51 43.62 19.44 38.07
CA ARG A 51 44.91 20.18 38.23
C ARG A 51 46.19 19.35 38.01
N HIS A 52 47.01 19.82 37.06
CA HIS A 52 48.33 19.32 36.60
C HIS A 52 48.32 17.94 35.89
N GLY A 53 49.19 17.67 34.91
CA GLY A 53 50.10 18.57 34.18
C GLY A 53 51.31 17.86 33.58
N GLU A 54 51.55 18.09 32.29
CA GLU A 54 52.80 17.83 31.51
C GLU A 54 53.32 16.37 31.36
N ASP A 55 54.19 16.23 30.35
CA ASP A 55 55.19 15.19 30.03
C ASP A 55 54.78 13.72 29.71
N ASP A 56 54.78 13.44 28.41
CA ASP A 56 55.66 12.50 27.67
C ASP A 56 55.55 10.94 27.65
N GLU A 57 55.87 10.47 26.43
CA GLU A 57 56.49 9.22 25.95
C GLU A 57 55.87 7.80 26.15
N VAL A 58 55.65 7.16 24.98
CA VAL A 58 56.08 5.78 24.58
C VAL A 58 55.49 4.55 25.32
N GLY A 59 55.17 3.46 24.59
CA GLY A 59 55.19 2.13 25.24
C GLY A 59 54.44 0.90 24.72
N ASP A 60 54.01 0.79 23.45
CA ASP A 60 53.81 -0.52 22.76
C ASP A 60 52.86 -1.57 23.44
N GLY A 61 52.86 -2.84 23.00
CA GLY A 61 52.62 -3.98 23.91
C GLY A 61 51.33 -4.81 23.78
N ALA A 62 51.08 -5.41 22.60
CA ALA A 62 50.35 -6.66 22.34
C ALA A 62 49.34 -7.32 23.34
N ARG A 63 48.18 -7.71 22.77
CA ARG A 63 47.25 -8.82 23.15
C ARG A 63 47.94 -10.17 23.49
N PRO A 64 47.22 -11.26 23.90
CA PRO A 64 46.02 -11.42 24.78
C PRO A 64 46.11 -12.65 25.75
N SER A 65 45.10 -12.91 26.60
CA SER A 65 44.39 -14.24 26.75
C SER A 65 43.91 -14.70 28.16
N LYS A 66 42.71 -15.29 28.18
CA LYS A 66 42.26 -16.50 28.93
C LYS A 66 42.33 -16.59 30.48
N ARG A 67 41.12 -16.45 31.08
CA ARG A 67 40.36 -17.48 31.85
C ARG A 67 40.90 -18.13 33.17
N LEU A 68 39.97 -18.17 34.14
CA LEU A 68 39.56 -19.28 35.05
C LEU A 68 39.96 -19.30 36.56
N ARG A 69 38.89 -19.50 37.37
CA ARG A 69 38.75 -20.22 38.66
C ARG A 69 38.90 -19.53 40.04
N MET A 70 37.82 -19.69 40.81
CA MET A 70 37.66 -19.73 42.28
C MET A 70 38.41 -20.94 42.92
N PRO A 71 38.56 -21.12 44.28
CA PRO A 71 37.56 -20.76 45.31
C PRO A 71 37.98 -20.42 46.77
N SER A 72 36.97 -19.97 47.55
CA SER A 72 36.67 -20.24 48.99
C SER A 72 37.75 -20.06 50.09
N PHE A 73 37.38 -19.38 51.19
CA PHE A 73 36.94 -20.02 52.46
C PHE A 73 36.24 -18.98 53.36
N GLY A 74 35.49 -19.40 54.40
CA GLY A 74 34.55 -18.50 55.12
C GLY A 74 34.76 -18.39 56.63
N ARG A 75 33.88 -17.60 57.30
CA ARG A 75 33.35 -17.81 58.67
C ARG A 75 32.19 -16.86 59.03
N ARG A 76 31.45 -17.19 60.09
CA ARG A 76 30.31 -16.51 60.76
C ARG A 76 30.66 -16.28 62.25
N PRO A 77 29.84 -15.64 63.14
CA PRO A 77 28.41 -15.28 63.08
C PRO A 77 28.19 -13.74 63.23
N SER A 78 27.31 -13.07 64.02
CA SER A 78 26.27 -13.41 65.03
C SER A 78 25.36 -12.20 65.41
N THR A 79 24.04 -12.44 65.55
CA THR A 79 23.05 -11.89 66.55
C THR A 79 22.85 -10.38 66.82
N LEU A 80 21.70 -9.80 67.25
CA LEU A 80 20.25 -10.15 67.37
C LEU A 80 19.42 -8.86 67.73
N HIS A 81 18.07 -8.86 67.54
CA HIS A 81 16.98 -8.04 68.19
C HIS A 81 17.12 -6.48 68.37
N SER A 82 16.23 -5.57 67.91
CA SER A 82 14.79 -5.22 68.21
C SER A 82 14.58 -4.29 69.46
N THR A 83 13.49 -3.53 69.74
CA THR A 83 12.06 -3.50 69.28
C THR A 83 11.27 -2.22 69.74
N VAL A 84 10.30 -1.70 68.95
CA VAL A 84 8.97 -1.08 69.33
C VAL A 84 8.81 0.37 69.95
N ALA A 85 7.72 1.08 69.53
CA ALA A 85 6.98 2.23 70.15
C ALA A 85 7.64 3.64 70.24
N SER A 86 6.97 4.81 70.38
CA SER A 86 5.54 5.25 70.29
C SER A 86 5.42 6.79 70.06
N ALA A 87 4.21 7.32 69.79
CA ALA A 87 3.84 8.76 69.67
C ALA A 87 3.23 9.32 71.01
N PRO A 88 2.58 10.51 71.17
CA PRO A 88 2.21 11.59 70.21
C PRO A 88 2.33 13.07 70.77
N ALA A 89 1.61 14.03 70.14
CA ALA A 89 0.97 15.28 70.68
C ALA A 89 1.39 16.68 70.13
N SER A 90 0.47 17.65 70.28
CA SER A 90 0.55 19.11 69.94
C SER A 90 -0.04 19.92 71.17
N PRO A 91 -0.50 21.21 71.20
CA PRO A 91 -1.00 22.13 70.13
C PRO A 91 -0.78 23.69 70.28
N GLY A 92 -1.17 24.47 69.24
CA GLY A 92 -1.71 25.86 69.30
C GLY A 92 -0.81 27.07 69.70
N SER A 93 -1.27 28.34 69.68
CA SER A 93 -2.20 29.08 68.77
C SER A 93 -2.14 30.62 69.00
N SER A 94 -2.68 31.45 68.07
CA SER A 94 -2.99 32.91 68.22
C SER A 94 -1.80 33.92 68.33
N ARG A 95 -1.95 35.27 68.21
CA ARG A 95 -2.62 36.14 67.20
C ARG A 95 -1.98 37.57 67.21
N THR A 96 -1.98 38.22 66.04
CA THR A 96 -1.86 39.68 65.67
C THR A 96 -2.15 40.76 66.75
N PRO A 97 -1.64 42.03 66.67
CA PRO A 97 -1.60 42.84 65.42
C PRO A 97 -0.54 44.00 65.24
N THR A 98 -0.44 44.55 64.00
CA THR A 98 -0.27 45.98 63.53
C THR A 98 0.73 46.97 64.21
N VAL A 99 1.40 47.94 63.54
CA VAL A 99 1.54 48.37 62.11
C VAL A 99 2.76 49.34 61.96
N ASP A 100 3.08 49.75 60.72
CA ASP A 100 4.04 50.78 60.27
C ASP A 100 5.57 50.52 60.37
N GLY A 101 6.39 50.93 59.38
CA GLY A 101 6.01 51.39 58.03
C GLY A 101 6.95 52.37 57.31
N THR A 102 8.08 51.93 56.75
CA THR A 102 8.83 52.72 55.73
C THR A 102 9.51 51.85 54.67
N ASN A 103 9.43 52.28 53.40
CA ASN A 103 10.09 51.67 52.24
C ASN A 103 11.63 51.80 52.29
N GLY A 104 12.43 50.95 51.63
CA GLY A 104 12.05 49.74 50.90
C GLY A 104 13.12 49.27 49.91
N ARG A 105 13.83 48.18 50.21
CA ARG A 105 14.64 47.38 49.27
C ARG A 105 15.05 46.04 49.92
N ALA A 106 14.54 44.94 49.39
CA ALA A 106 15.00 43.56 49.64
C ALA A 106 14.85 42.78 48.32
N GLN A 107 15.75 41.90 47.87
CA GLN A 107 16.44 40.79 48.57
C GLN A 107 15.47 39.78 49.21
N ALA A 108 14.75 39.04 48.35
CA ALA A 108 14.15 37.77 48.73
C ALA A 108 15.22 36.66 48.62
N GLY A 109 15.65 36.10 49.75
CA GLY A 109 16.40 34.85 49.80
C GLY A 109 15.45 33.66 49.72
N SER A 110 15.71 32.70 48.84
CA SER A 110 14.84 31.53 48.62
C SER A 110 15.44 30.25 49.21
N GLU A 111 15.02 29.89 50.42
CA GLU A 111 15.39 28.60 51.03
C GLU A 111 14.66 27.41 50.39
N GLY A 112 15.32 26.80 49.42
CA GLY A 112 15.68 25.38 49.57
C GLY A 112 14.58 24.31 49.49
N GLN A 113 13.37 24.60 49.00
CA GLN A 113 12.48 23.51 48.57
C GLN A 113 13.14 22.74 47.42
N ARG A 114 13.32 21.41 47.57
CA ARG A 114 13.71 20.55 46.46
C ARG A 114 12.57 20.56 45.44
N PRO A 115 12.82 20.82 44.14
CA PRO A 115 11.77 20.74 43.13
C PRO A 115 11.16 19.33 43.12
N LYS A 116 9.83 19.28 43.00
CA LYS A 116 9.09 18.03 42.73
C LYS A 116 9.28 17.62 41.27
N GLU A 117 9.19 16.33 41.00
CA GLU A 117 8.82 15.87 39.66
C GLU A 117 7.36 16.26 39.40
N VAL A 118 7.05 16.73 38.20
CA VAL A 118 5.71 17.20 37.80
C VAL A 118 5.21 16.30 36.68
N TYR A 119 4.05 15.64 36.90
CA TYR A 119 3.36 14.83 35.91
C TYR A 119 2.09 15.57 35.45
N TRP A 120 2.20 16.30 34.34
CA TRP A 120 1.22 17.30 33.89
C TRP A 120 -0.26 16.83 33.98
N PRO A 121 -0.66 15.64 33.47
CA PRO A 121 -2.06 15.21 33.46
C PRO A 121 -2.68 15.11 34.86
N ALA A 122 -1.91 14.75 35.89
CA ALA A 122 -2.40 14.62 37.26
C ALA A 122 -2.12 15.85 38.13
N ASP A 123 -1.02 16.57 37.88
CA ASP A 123 -0.56 17.66 38.75
C ASP A 123 -1.01 19.06 38.29
N LEU A 124 -1.20 19.32 36.98
CA LEU A 124 -1.54 20.66 36.46
C LEU A 124 -2.89 20.71 35.74
N ALA A 125 -3.23 19.71 34.92
CA ALA A 125 -4.45 19.74 34.12
C ALA A 125 -5.73 19.79 34.97
N CYS A 126 -5.72 19.14 36.15
CA CYS A 126 -6.80 19.18 37.14
C CYS A 126 -6.94 20.54 37.87
N GLN A 127 -5.91 21.40 37.83
CA GLN A 127 -5.98 22.76 38.36
C GLN A 127 -6.44 23.76 37.28
N THR A 128 -6.09 23.50 36.02
CA THR A 128 -6.48 24.31 34.85
C THR A 128 -7.94 24.10 34.44
N ILE A 129 -8.47 22.87 34.53
CA ILE A 129 -9.90 22.59 34.38
C ILE A 129 -10.37 21.73 35.57
N PRO A 130 -10.78 22.35 36.70
CA PRO A 130 -11.11 21.64 37.93
C PRO A 130 -12.38 20.78 37.83
N ASN A 131 -13.30 21.15 36.94
CA ASN A 131 -14.56 20.41 36.67
C ASN A 131 -14.39 19.36 35.56
N SER A 132 -13.22 18.74 35.44
CA SER A 132 -12.94 17.71 34.44
C SER A 132 -12.84 16.30 35.04
N ARG A 133 -12.93 15.31 34.17
CA ARG A 133 -12.32 13.99 34.37
C ARG A 133 -11.12 13.88 33.45
N ILE A 134 -10.03 13.31 33.97
CA ILE A 134 -8.76 13.22 33.25
C ILE A 134 -8.36 11.77 33.12
N LEU A 135 -8.23 11.33 31.87
CA LEU A 135 -7.80 9.99 31.50
C LEU A 135 -6.46 10.08 30.76
N THR A 136 -5.62 9.06 30.90
CA THR A 136 -4.50 8.83 29.98
C THR A 136 -4.57 7.42 29.39
N TYR A 137 -4.27 7.30 28.09
CA TYR A 137 -4.28 6.05 27.35
C TYR A 137 -2.87 5.55 27.08
N GLY A 138 -2.58 4.29 27.45
CA GLY A 138 -1.33 3.60 27.15
C GLY A 138 -1.45 2.61 25.98
N TYR A 139 -0.39 2.46 25.17
CA TYR A 139 -0.28 1.42 24.13
C TYR A 139 1.17 1.03 23.81
N ASP A 140 1.37 -0.13 23.18
CA ASP A 140 2.68 -0.80 23.08
C ASP A 140 3.58 -0.25 21.96
N THR A 141 4.22 0.90 22.21
CA THR A 141 5.24 1.48 21.30
C THR A 141 6.67 0.99 21.59
N ASN A 142 6.85 -0.07 22.39
CA ASN A 142 8.16 -0.42 22.94
C ASN A 142 9.14 -0.99 21.91
N VAL A 143 10.31 -0.37 21.82
CA VAL A 143 11.50 -0.94 21.19
C VAL A 143 12.03 -2.05 22.11
N ARG A 144 11.95 -3.31 21.67
CA ARG A 144 12.33 -4.47 22.51
C ARG A 144 13.71 -4.99 22.17
N HIS A 145 14.49 -5.35 23.19
CA HIS A 145 15.71 -6.15 22.98
C HIS A 145 15.33 -7.57 22.51
N TRP A 146 16.18 -8.17 21.69
CA TRP A 146 15.99 -9.52 21.12
C TRP A 146 15.72 -10.66 22.12
N PHE A 147 16.02 -10.46 23.42
CA PHE A 147 15.70 -11.42 24.49
C PHE A 147 14.31 -11.24 25.14
N GLN A 148 13.55 -10.19 24.83
CA GLN A 148 12.27 -9.85 25.48
C GLN A 148 11.02 -10.28 24.67
N GLY A 149 11.18 -11.30 23.82
CA GLY A 149 10.12 -11.81 22.95
C GLY A 149 9.79 -10.86 21.78
N PRO A 150 8.85 -11.24 20.91
CA PRO A 150 8.53 -10.49 19.69
C PRO A 150 7.97 -9.09 20.02
N VAL A 151 8.32 -8.12 19.16
CA VAL A 151 7.69 -6.79 19.15
C VAL A 151 6.21 -6.91 18.79
N SER A 152 5.38 -5.98 19.29
CA SER A 152 3.98 -5.87 18.90
C SER A 152 3.83 -5.79 17.37
N LYS A 153 2.93 -6.60 16.79
CA LYS A 153 2.50 -6.53 15.38
C LYS A 153 1.22 -5.70 15.20
N LYS A 154 0.82 -4.91 16.20
CA LYS A 154 -0.31 -3.99 16.07
C LYS A 154 0.08 -2.79 15.22
N THR A 155 -0.78 -2.45 14.27
CA THR A 155 -0.68 -1.28 13.41
C THR A 155 -1.15 -0.01 14.13
N ILE A 156 -1.07 1.14 13.45
CA ILE A 156 -1.71 2.38 13.94
C ILE A 156 -3.24 2.19 14.05
N TYR A 157 -3.85 1.45 13.12
CA TYR A 157 -5.28 1.14 13.11
C TYR A 157 -5.69 0.23 14.30
N ASP A 158 -4.93 -0.84 14.58
CA ASP A 158 -5.17 -1.69 15.76
C ASP A 158 -5.17 -0.86 17.07
N HIS A 159 -4.22 0.07 17.20
CA HIS A 159 -4.10 0.94 18.38
C HIS A 159 -5.18 2.02 18.45
N ALA A 160 -5.65 2.50 17.30
CA ALA A 160 -6.77 3.44 17.22
C ALA A 160 -8.08 2.79 17.68
N TRP A 161 -8.37 1.57 17.22
CA TRP A 161 -9.56 0.83 17.65
C TRP A 161 -9.48 0.32 19.09
N ASP A 162 -8.31 -0.14 19.56
CA ASP A 162 -8.09 -0.44 20.98
C ASP A 162 -8.51 0.75 21.87
N MET A 163 -8.09 1.96 21.50
CA MET A 163 -8.42 3.20 22.22
C MET A 163 -9.91 3.53 22.12
N LEU A 164 -10.48 3.44 20.91
CA LEU A 164 -11.85 3.83 20.61
C LEU A 164 -12.88 2.94 21.35
N TYR A 165 -12.72 1.61 21.30
CA TYR A 165 -13.54 0.68 22.08
C TYR A 165 -13.34 0.85 23.59
N SER A 166 -12.11 1.10 24.04
CA SER A 166 -11.87 1.31 25.47
C SER A 166 -12.56 2.59 25.96
N LEU A 167 -12.53 3.69 25.19
CA LEU A 167 -13.12 4.97 25.57
C LEU A 167 -14.66 4.93 25.53
N GLU A 168 -15.22 4.21 24.56
CA GLU A 168 -16.66 3.94 24.49
C GLU A 168 -17.12 3.09 25.68
N ALA A 169 -16.40 2.03 26.03
CA ALA A 169 -16.71 1.21 27.20
C ALA A 169 -16.69 1.99 28.53
N PHE A 170 -15.84 3.03 28.64
CA PHE A 170 -15.82 3.95 29.78
C PHE A 170 -17.03 4.90 29.83
N ARG A 171 -17.82 5.05 28.76
CA ARG A 171 -18.82 6.11 28.58
C ARG A 171 -20.23 5.61 28.23
N ARG A 172 -20.52 4.32 28.47
CA ARG A 172 -21.83 3.70 28.22
C ARG A 172 -22.96 4.16 29.15
N ASP A 173 -22.67 4.93 30.19
CA ASP A 173 -23.70 5.57 31.00
C ASP A 173 -24.27 6.79 30.23
N PRO A 174 -25.60 6.96 30.08
CA PRO A 174 -26.19 8.08 29.34
C PRO A 174 -25.84 9.48 29.87
N ASN A 175 -25.43 9.60 31.14
CA ASN A 175 -24.95 10.85 31.73
C ASN A 175 -23.51 11.17 31.30
N GLU A 176 -22.75 10.18 30.83
CA GLU A 176 -21.38 10.31 30.35
C GLU A 176 -21.28 10.34 28.82
N GLU A 177 -22.12 9.58 28.12
CA GLU A 177 -22.18 9.52 26.65
C GLU A 177 -22.16 10.93 26.02
N ARG A 178 -22.90 11.86 26.62
CA ARG A 178 -23.06 13.25 26.16
C ARG A 178 -21.99 14.23 26.67
N ARG A 179 -21.14 13.85 27.63
CA ARG A 179 -20.12 14.74 28.22
C ARG A 179 -19.05 15.06 27.17
N PRO A 180 -18.76 16.33 26.83
CA PRO A 180 -17.74 16.70 25.86
C PRO A 180 -16.37 16.02 26.09
N ILE A 181 -15.69 15.65 25.00
CA ILE A 181 -14.34 15.05 25.01
C ILE A 181 -13.35 16.03 24.36
N VAL A 182 -12.19 16.19 25.00
CA VAL A 182 -11.03 16.90 24.45
C VAL A 182 -9.81 15.97 24.46
N PHE A 183 -9.30 15.61 23.28
CA PHE A 183 -8.08 14.82 23.17
C PHE A 183 -6.83 15.69 23.31
N ILE A 184 -5.79 15.18 23.96
CA ILE A 184 -4.48 15.81 24.11
C ILE A 184 -3.43 14.78 23.72
N ALA A 185 -2.79 14.94 22.56
CA ALA A 185 -2.06 13.86 21.88
C ALA A 185 -0.65 14.27 21.46
N HIS A 186 0.36 13.45 21.78
CA HIS A 186 1.77 13.72 21.44
C HIS A 186 2.28 12.80 20.34
N SER A 187 2.98 13.36 19.35
CA SER A 187 3.71 12.61 18.31
C SER A 187 2.79 11.58 17.62
N LEU A 188 3.19 10.30 17.55
CA LEU A 188 2.38 9.17 17.06
C LEU A 188 0.97 9.11 17.66
N GLY A 189 0.78 9.50 18.93
CA GLY A 189 -0.52 9.48 19.60
C GLY A 189 -1.58 10.32 18.88
N GLY A 190 -1.18 11.40 18.22
CA GLY A 190 -2.09 12.20 17.41
C GLY A 190 -2.51 11.51 16.09
N ILE A 191 -1.68 10.64 15.53
CA ILE A 191 -2.06 9.82 14.37
C ILE A 191 -3.04 8.71 14.79
N VAL A 192 -2.81 8.11 15.97
CA VAL A 192 -3.74 7.15 16.59
C VAL A 192 -5.11 7.80 16.87
N VAL A 193 -5.14 9.04 17.41
CA VAL A 193 -6.38 9.80 17.59
C VAL A 193 -7.05 10.15 16.25
N LYS A 194 -6.29 10.57 15.24
CA LYS A 194 -6.84 10.84 13.90
C LYS A 194 -7.50 9.59 13.30
N GLU A 195 -6.83 8.44 13.33
CA GLU A 195 -7.36 7.18 12.80
C GLU A 195 -8.57 6.68 13.60
N ALA A 196 -8.57 6.86 14.93
CA ALA A 196 -9.70 6.49 15.77
C ALA A 196 -10.95 7.32 15.42
N LEU A 197 -10.79 8.63 15.24
CA LEU A 197 -11.91 9.53 14.89
C LEU A 197 -12.32 9.40 13.41
N ARG A 198 -11.36 9.15 12.50
CA ARG A 198 -11.63 8.86 11.09
C ARG A 198 -12.45 7.57 10.94
N SER A 199 -12.07 6.53 11.68
CA SER A 199 -12.85 5.29 11.77
C SER A 199 -14.19 5.52 12.49
N ALA A 200 -14.24 6.31 13.56
CA ALA A 200 -15.50 6.67 14.23
C ALA A 200 -16.47 7.47 13.33
N GLN A 201 -16.00 8.24 12.34
CA GLN A 201 -16.87 8.88 11.35
C GLN A 201 -17.39 7.90 10.30
N ALA A 202 -16.61 6.88 9.92
CA ALA A 202 -17.17 5.74 9.20
C ALA A 202 -18.26 5.07 10.06
N CYS A 203 -18.15 5.11 11.41
CA CYS A 203 -19.12 4.55 12.35
C CYS A 203 -20.54 5.17 12.35
N GLN A 204 -20.86 6.13 11.45
CA GLN A 204 -22.13 6.89 11.49
C GLN A 204 -23.43 6.08 11.24
N PRO A 205 -23.64 5.37 10.11
CA PRO A 205 -24.75 4.41 9.97
C PRO A 205 -24.43 3.06 10.66
N LEU A 206 -23.20 2.97 11.15
CA LEU A 206 -22.42 1.86 11.65
C LEU A 206 -22.66 1.77 13.19
N LYS A 207 -21.64 1.71 14.09
CA LYS A 207 -21.88 1.76 15.56
C LYS A 207 -22.27 3.16 16.05
N PRO A 208 -23.54 3.43 16.46
CA PRO A 208 -23.94 4.75 16.96
C PRO A 208 -23.25 5.13 18.27
N HIS A 209 -22.83 4.16 19.10
CA HIS A 209 -22.07 4.40 20.32
C HIS A 209 -20.61 4.79 20.05
N ILE A 210 -19.98 4.20 19.02
CA ILE A 210 -18.64 4.60 18.57
C ILE A 210 -18.70 5.97 17.86
N TYR A 211 -19.71 6.19 17.02
CA TYR A 211 -20.02 7.53 16.48
C TYR A 211 -20.38 8.53 17.59
N GLY A 212 -20.90 8.07 18.73
CA GLY A 212 -21.10 8.85 19.95
C GLY A 212 -19.79 9.45 20.49
N ILE A 213 -18.67 8.73 20.41
CA ILE A 213 -17.34 9.28 20.73
C ILE A 213 -16.95 10.38 19.74
N LEU A 214 -17.24 10.24 18.45
CA LEU A 214 -17.06 11.31 17.48
C LEU A 214 -17.92 12.54 17.82
N LYS A 215 -19.20 12.34 18.14
CA LYS A 215 -20.15 13.41 18.44
C LYS A 215 -19.89 14.12 19.77
N ALA A 216 -19.36 13.42 20.76
CA ALA A 216 -18.92 14.01 22.02
C ALA A 216 -17.55 14.70 21.90
N THR A 217 -16.70 14.28 20.96
CA THR A 217 -15.45 15.00 20.66
C THR A 217 -15.77 16.43 20.25
N SER A 218 -15.12 17.38 20.92
CA SER A 218 -15.34 18.82 20.71
C SER A 218 -14.09 19.56 20.24
N SER A 219 -12.91 19.06 20.61
CA SER A 219 -11.61 19.64 20.26
C SER A 219 -10.47 18.62 20.43
N ILE A 220 -9.33 18.91 19.81
CA ILE A 220 -8.09 18.13 19.97
C ILE A 220 -6.91 19.10 20.09
N ILE A 221 -5.98 18.78 20.99
CA ILE A 221 -4.69 19.43 21.13
C ILE A 221 -3.58 18.45 20.72
N PHE A 222 -2.92 18.72 19.60
CA PHE A 222 -1.76 17.97 19.11
C PHE A 222 -0.45 18.59 19.62
N PHE A 223 0.56 17.75 19.87
CA PHE A 223 1.93 18.15 20.24
C PHE A 223 2.89 17.39 19.32
N GLY A 224 3.49 18.09 18.34
CA GLY A 224 4.46 17.51 17.40
C GLY A 224 3.94 16.32 16.57
N THR A 225 2.64 16.23 16.27
CA THR A 225 2.07 15.08 15.56
C THR A 225 2.44 15.12 14.05
N PRO A 226 3.06 14.08 13.48
CA PRO A 226 3.54 14.07 12.08
C PRO A 226 2.42 13.81 11.07
N HIS A 227 1.50 14.76 10.92
CA HIS A 227 0.35 14.67 10.00
C HIS A 227 0.72 14.57 8.52
N GLY A 228 1.91 15.03 8.13
CA GLY A 228 2.48 14.88 6.78
C GLY A 228 3.60 13.83 6.71
N GLY A 229 3.78 13.03 7.77
CA GLY A 229 4.89 12.08 7.91
C GLY A 229 6.20 12.71 8.37
N ALA A 230 7.06 11.86 8.91
CA ALA A 230 8.42 12.18 9.31
C ALA A 230 9.22 10.87 9.27
N ASP A 231 10.36 10.82 8.56
CA ASP A 231 11.19 9.61 8.51
C ASP A 231 11.75 9.32 9.90
N PRO A 232 11.22 8.33 10.63
CA PRO A 232 11.60 8.12 12.00
C PRO A 232 12.84 7.23 12.06
N ARG A 233 13.38 6.71 10.95
CA ARG A 233 14.52 5.78 10.92
C ARG A 233 15.81 6.49 11.33
N ASN A 234 15.99 7.74 10.90
CA ASN A 234 17.08 8.62 11.35
C ASN A 234 16.97 8.90 12.86
N VAL A 235 15.76 9.21 13.33
CA VAL A 235 15.47 9.48 14.75
C VAL A 235 15.70 8.22 15.60
N PHE A 236 15.21 7.07 15.14
CA PHE A 236 15.40 5.76 15.77
C PHE A 236 16.86 5.34 15.78
N HIS A 237 17.66 5.63 14.74
CA HIS A 237 19.10 5.35 14.78
C HIS A 237 19.79 6.04 15.97
N HIS A 238 19.40 7.27 16.29
CA HIS A 238 19.95 8.03 17.43
C HIS A 238 19.29 7.69 18.79
N ILE A 239 17.99 7.38 18.84
CA ILE A 239 17.34 6.86 20.05
C ILE A 239 17.91 5.48 20.42
N LEU A 240 18.10 4.60 19.43
CA LEU A 240 18.79 3.33 19.59
C LEU A 240 20.24 3.57 20.02
N ALA A 241 20.99 4.49 19.40
CA ALA A 241 22.36 4.84 19.80
C ALA A 241 22.46 5.25 21.28
N ALA A 242 21.49 6.02 21.80
CA ALA A 242 21.44 6.40 23.22
C ALA A 242 21.25 5.20 24.17
N SER A 243 20.60 4.12 23.70
CA SER A 243 20.51 2.84 24.42
C SER A 243 21.68 1.86 24.15
N TYR A 244 22.52 2.13 23.13
CA TYR A 244 23.44 1.14 22.55
C TYR A 244 24.75 0.91 23.32
N GLN A 245 24.79 1.21 24.63
CA GLN A 245 25.86 0.70 25.50
C GLN A 245 25.62 -0.77 25.94
N ALA A 246 24.44 -1.36 25.66
CA ALA A 246 24.26 -2.81 25.64
C ALA A 246 23.10 -3.28 24.74
N CYS A 247 23.41 -4.15 23.76
CA CYS A 247 22.50 -4.98 22.96
C CYS A 247 21.42 -4.27 22.09
N GLY A 248 21.38 -4.62 20.81
CA GLY A 248 20.40 -4.08 19.85
C GLY A 248 18.93 -4.41 20.20
N GLY A 249 18.04 -3.52 19.74
CA GLY A 249 16.59 -3.65 19.85
C GLY A 249 15.87 -3.56 18.51
N GLN A 250 14.62 -4.00 18.48
CA GLN A 250 13.75 -4.02 17.30
C GLN A 250 12.55 -3.07 17.48
N VAL A 251 12.13 -2.44 16.38
CA VAL A 251 10.94 -1.55 16.29
C VAL A 251 9.89 -2.24 15.40
N ASN A 252 8.60 -1.96 15.56
CA ASN A 252 7.58 -2.50 14.64
C ASN A 252 7.69 -1.80 13.26
N PRO A 253 8.08 -2.50 12.17
CA PRO A 253 8.21 -1.90 10.85
C PRO A 253 6.87 -1.38 10.30
N GLN A 254 5.72 -1.92 10.72
CA GLN A 254 4.41 -1.46 10.25
C GLN A 254 4.10 -0.04 10.74
N ILE A 255 4.44 0.27 12.00
CA ILE A 255 4.28 1.63 12.56
C ILE A 255 5.34 2.57 11.99
N VAL A 256 6.58 2.10 11.75
CA VAL A 256 7.64 2.88 11.08
C VAL A 256 7.19 3.30 9.68
N ASN A 257 6.73 2.35 8.86
CA ASN A 257 6.34 2.59 7.47
C ASN A 257 5.07 3.47 7.38
N ALA A 258 4.12 3.31 8.30
CA ALA A 258 2.90 4.13 8.36
C ALA A 258 3.13 5.61 8.79
N LEU A 259 4.37 5.98 9.15
CA LEU A 259 4.76 7.36 9.45
C LEU A 259 5.66 8.00 8.39
N MET A 260 6.08 7.23 7.39
CA MET A 260 6.91 7.74 6.30
C MET A 260 6.11 8.74 5.43
N PRO A 261 6.71 9.85 4.92
CA PRO A 261 5.99 10.84 4.12
C PRO A 261 5.41 10.34 2.79
N ASP A 262 5.90 9.20 2.29
CA ASP A 262 5.38 8.51 1.11
C ASP A 262 4.16 7.61 1.43
N SER A 263 3.88 7.31 2.70
CA SER A 263 2.79 6.43 3.13
C SER A 263 1.42 6.90 2.63
N GLU A 264 0.76 6.06 1.84
CA GLU A 264 -0.57 6.30 1.28
C GLU A 264 -1.61 6.50 2.38
N ARG A 265 -1.63 5.62 3.40
CA ARG A 265 -2.53 5.74 4.54
C ARG A 265 -2.38 7.06 5.31
N LEU A 266 -1.16 7.60 5.38
CA LEU A 266 -0.93 8.87 6.08
C LEU A 266 -1.42 10.08 5.26
N LYS A 267 -1.38 9.98 3.92
CA LYS A 267 -1.98 10.96 3.00
C LYS A 267 -3.52 10.91 3.06
N GLU A 268 -4.13 9.72 3.03
CA GLU A 268 -5.56 9.53 3.29
C GLU A 268 -5.99 10.16 4.63
N LEU A 269 -5.25 9.86 5.71
CA LEU A 269 -5.49 10.46 7.03
C LEU A 269 -5.29 11.99 7.03
N ARG A 270 -4.51 12.56 6.12
CA ARG A 270 -4.32 14.02 5.97
C ARG A 270 -5.47 14.68 5.19
N GLU A 271 -6.06 13.96 4.24
CA GLU A 271 -7.16 14.45 3.38
C GLU A 271 -8.55 14.22 4.01
N GLU A 272 -8.84 13.04 4.55
CA GLU A 272 -10.13 12.73 5.17
C GLU A 272 -10.35 13.53 6.47
N PHE A 273 -9.36 13.54 7.37
CA PHE A 273 -9.54 14.00 8.74
C PHE A 273 -10.01 15.48 8.86
N PRO A 274 -9.51 16.44 8.06
CA PRO A 274 -10.03 17.81 8.10
C PRO A 274 -11.50 17.94 7.70
N VAL A 275 -11.99 17.12 6.75
CA VAL A 275 -13.41 17.13 6.34
C VAL A 275 -14.30 16.75 7.52
N ILE A 276 -13.85 15.80 8.33
CA ILE A 276 -14.52 15.39 9.59
C ILE A 276 -14.51 16.54 10.60
N CYS A 277 -13.36 17.19 10.79
CA CYS A 277 -13.23 18.34 11.69
C CYS A 277 -14.16 19.49 11.28
N GLN A 278 -14.31 19.74 9.99
CA GLN A 278 -15.23 20.76 9.46
C GLN A 278 -16.70 20.34 9.63
N ALA A 279 -17.05 19.08 9.36
CA ALA A 279 -18.41 18.56 9.49
C ALA A 279 -18.91 18.52 10.95
N GLN A 280 -18.02 18.28 11.91
CA GLN A 280 -18.33 18.35 13.35
C GLN A 280 -18.06 19.74 13.96
N GLY A 281 -17.51 20.68 13.17
CA GLY A 281 -17.16 22.03 13.59
C GLY A 281 -16.16 22.08 14.75
N TRP A 282 -15.14 21.24 14.75
CA TRP A 282 -14.10 21.22 15.79
C TRP A 282 -13.10 22.36 15.64
N ALA A 283 -12.67 22.92 16.77
CA ALA A 283 -11.45 23.71 16.85
C ALA A 283 -10.29 22.79 17.25
N LEU A 284 -9.17 22.87 16.53
CA LEU A 284 -7.95 22.11 16.79
C LEU A 284 -6.85 23.06 17.27
N TYR A 285 -5.97 22.57 18.13
CA TYR A 285 -4.76 23.28 18.56
C TYR A 285 -3.54 22.41 18.29
N SER A 286 -2.51 22.95 17.64
CA SER A 286 -1.29 22.20 17.29
C SER A 286 -0.05 22.92 17.84
N PHE A 287 0.61 22.29 18.80
CA PHE A 287 1.84 22.78 19.43
C PHE A 287 3.08 22.18 18.75
N GLN A 288 3.96 23.06 18.29
CA GLN A 288 5.12 22.74 17.46
C GLN A 288 6.44 22.88 18.24
N GLU A 289 7.47 22.11 17.91
CA GLU A 289 8.81 22.21 18.53
C GLU A 289 9.55 23.45 18.00
N GLU A 290 10.05 24.31 18.90
CA GLU A 290 10.88 25.47 18.54
C GLU A 290 12.37 25.09 18.39
N TYR A 291 12.83 24.09 19.15
CA TYR A 291 14.24 23.69 19.18
C TYR A 291 14.43 22.25 18.70
N GLY A 292 15.43 22.02 17.85
CA GLY A 292 15.79 20.65 17.46
C GLY A 292 16.51 19.87 18.56
N VAL A 293 16.32 18.55 18.57
CA VAL A 293 16.85 17.64 19.59
C VAL A 293 18.37 17.59 19.50
N LYS A 294 19.06 17.87 20.61
CA LYS A 294 20.54 17.95 20.65
C LYS A 294 21.25 16.64 20.28
N ALA A 295 20.60 15.49 20.47
CA ALA A 295 21.10 14.19 20.04
C ALA A 295 20.99 13.95 18.52
N LEU A 296 20.20 14.76 17.81
CA LEU A 296 20.04 14.79 16.35
C LEU A 296 20.80 15.98 15.73
N PHE A 297 21.92 16.39 16.35
CA PHE A 297 22.69 17.58 15.97
C PHE A 297 21.90 18.90 15.98
N GLY A 298 20.76 18.96 16.69
CA GLY A 298 19.90 20.15 16.73
C GLY A 298 18.85 20.22 15.62
N THR A 299 18.50 19.09 14.97
CA THR A 299 17.35 19.02 14.05
C THR A 299 16.05 18.66 14.78
N THR A 300 14.93 19.21 14.31
CA THR A 300 13.58 18.91 14.79
C THR A 300 13.14 17.51 14.37
N VAL A 301 12.38 16.82 15.22
CA VAL A 301 11.91 15.44 14.95
C VAL A 301 10.79 15.42 13.91
N VAL A 302 9.92 16.45 13.91
CA VAL A 302 8.86 16.62 12.91
C VAL A 302 8.96 18.02 12.31
N LYS A 303 9.05 18.12 10.98
CA LYS A 303 9.05 19.41 10.25
C LYS A 303 7.76 20.20 10.48
N ASP A 304 7.84 21.51 10.49
CA ASP A 304 6.73 22.46 10.71
C ASP A 304 5.47 22.14 9.88
N GLN A 305 5.60 21.98 8.55
CA GLN A 305 4.51 21.61 7.64
C GLN A 305 3.94 20.18 7.82
N SER A 306 4.62 19.33 8.59
CA SER A 306 4.12 18.01 8.98
C SER A 306 3.52 18.03 10.40
N SER A 307 4.00 18.91 11.29
CA SER A 307 3.50 19.05 12.67
C SER A 307 2.15 19.78 12.79
N CYS A 308 1.49 20.07 11.66
CA CYS A 308 0.16 20.66 11.58
C CYS A 308 -0.64 20.11 10.38
N LEU A 309 -1.98 20.28 10.40
CA LEU A 309 -2.88 19.89 9.32
C LEU A 309 -2.95 20.92 8.18
N ASN A 310 -2.40 22.11 8.42
CA ASN A 310 -2.27 23.20 7.46
C ASN A 310 -3.57 23.91 7.04
N ILE A 311 -4.63 23.86 7.87
CA ILE A 311 -5.96 24.46 7.57
C ILE A 311 -6.34 25.55 8.59
N PRO A 312 -6.17 26.85 8.27
CA PRO A 312 -6.32 27.96 9.23
C PRO A 312 -7.72 28.16 9.81
N THR A 313 -8.76 27.67 9.13
CA THR A 313 -10.17 27.77 9.57
C THR A 313 -10.55 26.77 10.65
N LEU A 314 -9.72 25.75 10.88
CA LEU A 314 -9.96 24.67 11.85
C LEU A 314 -8.85 24.57 12.91
N GLU A 315 -7.63 25.02 12.61
CA GLU A 315 -6.43 24.73 13.41
C GLU A 315 -5.68 26.00 13.85
N THR A 316 -5.59 26.21 15.17
CA THR A 316 -4.72 27.22 15.79
C THR A 316 -3.35 26.62 16.10
N ARG A 317 -2.26 27.25 15.66
CA ARG A 317 -0.89 26.76 15.85
C ARG A 317 -0.09 27.66 16.78
N GLN A 318 0.76 27.07 17.62
CA GLN A 318 1.67 27.79 18.51
C GLN A 318 2.97 27.02 18.70
N PHE A 319 4.11 27.72 18.82
CA PHE A 319 5.39 27.10 19.15
C PHE A 319 5.55 26.94 20.67
N ILE A 320 6.09 25.79 21.07
CA ILE A 320 6.61 25.54 22.41
C ILE A 320 8.14 25.60 22.39
N SER A 321 8.70 26.40 23.29
CA SER A 321 10.12 26.70 23.44
C SER A 321 10.89 25.53 24.08
N SER A 322 10.83 24.36 23.43
CA SER A 322 11.46 23.09 23.81
C SER A 322 11.61 22.18 22.58
N ASP A 323 12.36 21.08 22.74
CA ASP A 323 12.47 20.04 21.70
C ASP A 323 11.33 19.00 21.79
N HIS A 324 11.18 18.18 20.73
CA HIS A 324 10.14 17.16 20.63
C HIS A 324 10.01 16.21 21.85
N MET A 325 11.10 16.01 22.59
CA MET A 325 11.16 15.09 23.72
C MET A 325 10.78 15.77 25.04
N ASP A 326 10.96 17.09 25.15
CA ASP A 326 10.67 17.88 26.35
C ASP A 326 9.42 18.80 26.24
N MET A 327 8.86 19.05 25.05
CA MET A 327 7.67 19.91 24.81
C MET A 327 6.38 19.57 25.61
N CYS A 328 6.33 18.40 26.25
CA CYS A 328 5.21 17.92 27.06
C CYS A 328 5.50 17.95 28.58
N ARG A 329 6.60 18.60 29.01
CA ARG A 329 7.17 18.49 30.37
C ARG A 329 7.33 19.86 31.04
N PHE A 330 6.25 20.33 31.66
CA PHE A 330 6.17 21.66 32.27
C PHE A 330 6.64 21.70 33.74
N HIS A 331 7.18 22.85 34.16
CA HIS A 331 7.69 23.09 35.50
C HIS A 331 6.60 23.42 36.54
N GLY A 332 5.41 23.85 36.09
CA GLY A 332 4.28 24.20 36.96
C GLY A 332 3.26 25.11 36.28
N LEU A 333 2.26 25.59 37.03
CA LEU A 333 1.22 26.49 36.51
C LEU A 333 1.75 27.85 36.01
N GLN A 334 2.93 28.27 36.48
CA GLN A 334 3.60 29.52 36.12
C GLN A 334 4.71 29.32 35.06
N ASP A 335 4.79 28.14 34.45
CA ASP A 335 5.67 27.88 33.31
C ASP A 335 5.13 28.63 32.08
N PRO A 336 5.90 29.51 31.42
CA PRO A 336 5.43 30.28 30.25
C PRO A 336 4.86 29.41 29.14
N GLU A 337 5.41 28.21 28.95
CA GLU A 337 4.98 27.26 27.92
C GLU A 337 3.69 26.56 28.34
N TYR A 338 3.52 26.30 29.63
CA TYR A 338 2.26 25.80 30.14
C TYR A 338 1.13 26.83 30.08
N ILE A 339 1.44 28.12 30.27
CA ILE A 339 0.45 29.20 30.15
C ILE A 339 -0.14 29.26 28.72
N LYS A 340 0.68 29.04 27.67
CA LYS A 340 0.20 28.88 26.28
C LYS A 340 -0.84 27.76 26.15
N VAL A 341 -0.51 26.58 26.70
CA VAL A 341 -1.37 25.37 26.69
C VAL A 341 -2.64 25.58 27.51
N ALA A 342 -2.54 26.14 28.71
CA ALA A 342 -3.67 26.44 29.58
C ALA A 342 -4.65 27.43 28.93
N ALA A 343 -4.14 28.45 28.22
CA ALA A 343 -4.98 29.39 27.48
C ALA A 343 -5.69 28.72 26.27
N ALA A 344 -5.10 27.71 25.64
CA ALA A 344 -5.79 26.89 24.63
C ALA A 344 -6.90 26.04 25.28
N MET A 345 -6.61 25.37 26.39
CA MET A 345 -7.58 24.60 27.17
C MET A 345 -8.78 25.46 27.62
N ALA A 346 -8.55 26.70 28.04
CA ALA A 346 -9.62 27.64 28.43
C ALA A 346 -10.56 28.00 27.26
N ARG A 347 -10.01 28.40 26.09
CA ARG A 347 -10.83 28.72 24.90
C ARG A 347 -11.65 27.55 24.37
N ILE A 348 -11.16 26.32 24.56
CA ILE A 348 -11.93 25.11 24.24
C ILE A 348 -13.16 25.00 25.17
N MET A 349 -13.00 25.27 26.47
CA MET A 349 -14.13 25.26 27.41
C MET A 349 -15.14 26.37 27.13
N GLU A 350 -14.71 27.60 26.86
CA GLU A 350 -15.57 28.71 26.42
C GLU A 350 -16.43 28.30 25.20
N THR A 351 -15.82 27.60 24.24
CA THR A 351 -16.50 27.11 23.03
C THR A 351 -17.52 26.00 23.34
N ILE A 352 -17.22 25.12 24.29
CA ILE A 352 -18.11 24.03 24.75
C ILE A 352 -19.31 24.59 25.52
N GLU A 353 -19.07 25.54 26.41
CA GLU A 353 -20.12 26.21 27.21
C GLU A 353 -21.07 27.02 26.31
N ALA A 354 -20.53 27.79 25.35
CA ALA A 354 -21.35 28.53 24.39
C ALA A 354 -22.25 27.62 23.53
N ARG A 355 -21.76 26.45 23.09
CA ARG A 355 -22.57 25.45 22.36
C ARG A 355 -23.66 24.83 23.24
N SER A 356 -23.38 24.68 24.53
CA SER A 356 -24.33 24.11 25.50
C SER A 356 -25.48 25.05 25.87
N GLN A 357 -25.37 26.35 25.55
CA GLN A 357 -26.39 27.37 25.81
C GLN A 357 -27.28 27.69 24.60
N ALA A 358 -26.94 27.19 23.40
CA ALA A 358 -27.72 27.42 22.19
C ALA A 358 -28.94 26.49 22.13
N THR A 359 -30.14 27.05 21.99
CA THR A 359 -31.40 26.28 21.89
C THR A 359 -31.45 25.45 20.59
N PRO A 360 -31.84 24.16 20.64
CA PRO A 360 -31.87 23.31 19.46
C PRO A 360 -33.02 23.67 18.52
N ALA A 361 -32.69 24.23 17.35
CA ALA A 361 -33.61 24.32 16.22
C ALA A 361 -33.70 22.97 15.50
N THR A 362 -34.90 22.56 15.07
CA THR A 362 -35.14 21.27 14.41
C THR A 362 -34.57 21.23 12.98
N ASP A 363 -33.95 20.11 12.59
CA ASP A 363 -33.21 19.94 11.33
C ASP A 363 -34.02 20.19 10.03
N SER A 364 -35.35 20.25 10.11
CA SER A 364 -36.26 20.45 8.98
C SER A 364 -36.15 21.80 8.27
N GLU A 365 -35.68 22.87 8.93
CA GLU A 365 -35.68 24.22 8.33
C GLU A 365 -34.48 24.53 7.43
N ARG A 366 -33.38 23.76 7.51
CA ARG A 366 -32.13 24.06 6.80
C ARG A 366 -32.16 23.84 5.28
N ILE A 367 -33.20 23.18 4.75
CA ILE A 367 -33.27 22.75 3.34
C ILE A 367 -34.01 23.77 2.43
N ASN A 368 -34.85 24.65 3.00
CA ASN A 368 -35.88 25.38 2.23
C ASN A 368 -35.61 26.87 1.97
N ARG A 369 -34.37 27.26 1.60
CA ARG A 369 -34.08 28.64 1.10
C ARG A 369 -33.16 28.64 -0.13
N GLY A 370 -33.75 28.38 -1.29
CA GLY A 370 -33.13 28.69 -2.59
C GLY A 370 -33.64 30.02 -3.18
N LEU A 371 -32.78 30.71 -3.91
CA LEU A 371 -33.06 31.94 -4.69
C LEU A 371 -32.10 32.00 -5.88
N PRO A 372 -32.45 32.64 -7.00
CA PRO A 372 -33.69 32.49 -7.75
C PRO A 372 -33.41 32.06 -9.21
N VAL A 373 -34.44 31.68 -9.96
CA VAL A 373 -34.33 31.40 -11.41
C VAL A 373 -34.44 32.70 -12.20
N VAL A 374 -33.60 32.86 -13.23
CA VAL A 374 -33.70 33.90 -14.25
C VAL A 374 -33.91 33.24 -15.62
N GLU A 375 -34.86 33.75 -16.40
CA GLU A 375 -35.22 33.21 -17.71
C GLU A 375 -34.32 33.76 -18.84
N ASN A 376 -34.16 33.01 -19.93
CA ASN A 376 -33.29 33.38 -21.05
C ASN A 376 -34.01 34.23 -22.11
N GLU A 377 -33.50 35.43 -22.41
CA GLU A 377 -33.77 36.12 -23.67
C GLU A 377 -32.62 35.92 -24.70
N HIS A 378 -32.90 36.18 -25.97
CA HIS A 378 -32.12 35.67 -27.11
C HIS A 378 -30.99 36.61 -27.57
N LEU A 379 -29.81 36.04 -27.87
CA LEU A 379 -28.79 36.63 -28.75
C LEU A 379 -28.21 35.58 -29.73
N PRO A 380 -27.70 35.99 -30.91
CA PRO A 380 -27.50 35.11 -32.06
C PRO A 380 -26.15 34.34 -32.06
N PRO A 381 -26.03 33.24 -32.83
CA PRO A 381 -24.84 32.39 -32.84
C PRO A 381 -23.68 32.98 -33.67
N GLY A 382 -22.46 32.99 -33.11
CA GLY A 382 -21.26 33.21 -33.93
C GLY A 382 -19.99 33.79 -33.29
N GLN A 383 -19.49 33.26 -32.16
CA GLN A 383 -18.06 33.36 -31.80
C GLN A 383 -17.66 32.42 -30.65
N GLU A 384 -16.89 31.36 -30.95
CA GLU A 384 -16.32 30.48 -29.92
C GLU A 384 -15.02 31.06 -29.32
N THR A 385 -15.04 31.44 -28.04
CA THR A 385 -13.83 31.85 -27.28
C THR A 385 -13.67 31.13 -25.94
N ARG A 386 -13.69 29.79 -26.00
CA ARG A 386 -12.81 28.88 -25.24
C ARG A 386 -12.41 29.27 -23.79
N TYR A 387 -13.38 29.42 -22.89
CA TYR A 387 -13.20 29.09 -21.47
C TYR A 387 -14.41 28.30 -20.98
N LYS A 388 -14.24 26.99 -20.76
CA LYS A 388 -15.25 26.16 -20.08
C LYS A 388 -15.02 26.29 -18.58
N GLY A 389 -16.07 26.69 -17.86
CA GLY A 389 -16.02 26.88 -16.41
C GLY A 389 -15.81 25.60 -15.61
N TRP A 390 -15.54 25.78 -14.32
CA TRP A 390 -15.40 24.73 -13.33
C TRP A 390 -16.68 23.87 -13.30
N ARG A 391 -16.58 22.60 -13.72
CA ARG A 391 -17.68 21.65 -13.52
C ARG A 391 -17.77 21.34 -12.02
N ALA A 392 -18.98 21.34 -11.46
CA ALA A 392 -19.23 20.59 -10.23
C ALA A 392 -18.76 19.14 -10.44
N ALA A 393 -18.29 18.47 -9.39
CA ALA A 393 -17.74 17.12 -9.50
C ALA A 393 -18.76 16.17 -10.14
N GLU A 394 -18.54 15.80 -11.41
CA GLU A 394 -19.49 15.00 -12.17
C GLU A 394 -19.54 13.59 -11.56
N SER A 395 -20.68 13.28 -10.93
CA SER A 395 -21.01 11.93 -10.49
C SER A 395 -20.91 10.96 -11.66
N ILE A 396 -20.21 9.84 -11.47
CA ILE A 396 -20.02 8.82 -12.50
C ILE A 396 -21.38 8.36 -13.06
N THR A 397 -21.49 8.32 -14.40
CA THR A 397 -22.77 8.04 -15.07
C THR A 397 -23.18 6.57 -14.89
N GLN A 398 -24.45 6.22 -15.14
CA GLN A 398 -24.90 4.83 -14.97
C GLN A 398 -24.30 3.89 -16.04
N GLU A 399 -23.93 4.41 -17.21
CA GLU A 399 -23.13 3.70 -18.22
C GLU A 399 -21.70 3.48 -17.72
N THR A 400 -21.11 4.48 -17.07
CA THR A 400 -19.77 4.41 -16.45
C THR A 400 -19.74 3.36 -15.33
N LYS A 401 -20.73 3.39 -14.42
CA LYS A 401 -20.93 2.37 -13.37
C LYS A 401 -21.07 0.97 -13.98
N SER A 402 -21.87 0.82 -15.04
CA SER A 402 -22.08 -0.48 -15.69
C SER A 402 -20.81 -1.03 -16.35
N ALA A 403 -20.07 -0.22 -17.11
CA ALA A 403 -18.80 -0.62 -17.72
C ALA A 403 -17.72 -1.00 -16.69
N LEU A 404 -17.67 -0.29 -15.55
CA LEU A 404 -16.77 -0.63 -14.45
C LEU A 404 -17.10 -1.99 -13.82
N ILE A 405 -18.39 -2.36 -13.73
CA ILE A 405 -18.86 -3.65 -13.22
C ILE A 405 -18.58 -4.78 -14.22
N GLU A 406 -18.78 -4.55 -15.51
CA GLU A 406 -18.41 -5.51 -16.56
C GLU A 406 -16.90 -5.83 -16.52
N GLN A 407 -16.05 -4.84 -16.25
CA GLN A 407 -14.61 -5.04 -16.07
C GLN A 407 -14.22 -5.87 -14.83
N LEU A 408 -15.13 -6.16 -13.89
CA LEU A 408 -14.87 -7.08 -12.77
C LEU A 408 -14.91 -8.55 -13.20
N TYR A 409 -15.70 -8.89 -14.22
CA TYR A 409 -15.85 -10.27 -14.66
C TYR A 409 -14.54 -10.82 -15.25
N PHE A 410 -14.32 -12.13 -15.10
CA PHE A 410 -13.29 -12.88 -15.81
C PHE A 410 -13.79 -14.30 -16.12
N THR A 411 -13.24 -14.94 -17.16
CA THR A 411 -13.84 -16.13 -17.80
C THR A 411 -13.93 -17.38 -16.92
N LYS A 412 -13.09 -17.49 -15.89
CA LYS A 412 -12.97 -18.67 -15.00
C LYS A 412 -13.50 -18.45 -13.58
N ILE A 413 -14.24 -17.36 -13.34
CA ILE A 413 -14.69 -16.88 -12.02
C ILE A 413 -15.31 -17.92 -11.07
N ASP A 414 -15.98 -18.96 -11.59
CA ASP A 414 -16.60 -20.07 -10.84
C ASP A 414 -15.99 -21.46 -11.16
N GLU A 415 -14.87 -21.53 -11.89
CA GLU A 415 -14.37 -22.77 -12.50
C GLU A 415 -13.94 -23.81 -11.46
N ARG A 416 -13.24 -23.41 -10.40
CA ARG A 416 -12.85 -24.32 -9.30
C ARG A 416 -14.06 -24.93 -8.60
N LEU A 417 -15.05 -24.11 -8.23
CA LEU A 417 -16.27 -24.53 -7.55
C LEU A 417 -17.12 -25.48 -8.41
N THR A 418 -17.29 -25.16 -9.70
CA THR A 418 -18.08 -26.01 -10.61
C THR A 418 -17.40 -27.37 -10.86
N ASN A 419 -16.07 -27.41 -10.89
CA ASN A 419 -15.30 -28.65 -11.10
C ASN A 419 -15.22 -29.61 -9.90
N LEU A 420 -15.36 -29.11 -8.67
CA LEU A 420 -15.32 -29.94 -7.46
C LEU A 420 -16.42 -31.02 -7.45
N THR A 421 -16.08 -32.22 -7.00
CA THR A 421 -17.04 -33.32 -6.81
C THR A 421 -17.97 -33.07 -5.62
N THR A 422 -19.26 -33.36 -5.79
CA THR A 422 -20.25 -33.35 -4.70
C THR A 422 -19.96 -34.45 -3.67
N ALA A 423 -20.27 -34.21 -2.40
CA ALA A 423 -20.13 -35.18 -1.31
C ALA A 423 -20.85 -36.51 -1.59
N GLN A 424 -20.26 -37.63 -1.19
CA GLN A 424 -20.73 -38.96 -1.58
C GLN A 424 -21.89 -39.45 -0.69
N GLY A 425 -23.11 -39.37 -1.21
CA GLY A 425 -24.30 -39.95 -0.57
C GLY A 425 -24.72 -39.17 0.68
N LYS A 426 -24.19 -39.53 1.86
CA LYS A 426 -24.46 -38.84 3.13
C LYS A 426 -23.22 -38.17 3.75
N THR A 427 -22.03 -38.27 3.14
CA THR A 427 -20.82 -37.71 3.77
C THR A 427 -20.91 -36.19 3.98
N CYS A 428 -20.15 -35.70 4.94
CA CYS A 428 -20.01 -34.29 5.35
C CYS A 428 -21.28 -33.66 5.96
N ARG A 429 -22.45 -34.34 5.89
CA ARG A 429 -23.72 -33.81 6.43
C ARG A 429 -23.77 -33.71 7.95
N TRP A 430 -22.93 -34.45 8.68
CA TRP A 430 -22.78 -34.32 10.13
C TRP A 430 -22.34 -32.91 10.54
N PHE A 431 -21.59 -32.21 9.68
CA PHE A 431 -21.11 -30.85 9.93
C PHE A 431 -22.26 -29.84 9.98
N LEU A 432 -23.34 -30.06 9.22
CA LEU A 432 -24.55 -29.23 9.25
C LEU A 432 -25.26 -29.26 10.62
N SER A 433 -24.96 -30.25 11.45
CA SER A 433 -25.46 -30.42 12.83
C SER A 433 -24.44 -30.11 13.92
N LYS A 434 -23.22 -29.66 13.60
CA LYS A 434 -22.22 -29.29 14.61
C LYS A 434 -22.67 -28.05 15.41
N PRO A 435 -22.52 -28.01 16.76
CA PRO A 435 -22.84 -26.83 17.56
C PRO A 435 -22.12 -25.56 17.10
N GLU A 436 -20.88 -25.69 16.61
CA GLU A 436 -20.04 -24.58 16.17
C GLU A 436 -20.58 -23.97 14.87
N TYR A 437 -20.87 -24.81 13.86
CA TYR A 437 -21.48 -24.39 12.60
C TYR A 437 -22.91 -23.86 12.79
N THR A 438 -23.73 -24.52 13.60
CA THR A 438 -25.11 -24.09 13.87
C THR A 438 -25.17 -22.80 14.67
N SER A 439 -24.26 -22.59 15.63
CA SER A 439 -24.09 -21.30 16.33
C SER A 439 -23.70 -20.18 15.36
N TRP A 440 -22.67 -20.40 14.53
CA TRP A 440 -22.25 -19.46 13.47
C TRP A 440 -23.39 -19.15 12.47
N ARG A 441 -24.26 -20.11 12.17
CA ARG A 441 -25.46 -19.88 11.33
C ARG A 441 -26.62 -19.19 12.07
N ASN A 442 -26.73 -19.24 13.39
CA ASN A 442 -27.93 -18.82 14.15
C ASN A 442 -28.18 -17.29 14.10
N PRO A 443 -29.40 -16.81 13.76
CA PRO A 443 -29.83 -15.42 13.91
C PRO A 443 -29.87 -14.88 15.35
N ALA A 444 -30.17 -15.72 16.34
CA ALA A 444 -30.28 -15.28 17.73
C ALA A 444 -28.92 -15.14 18.45
N ASN A 445 -27.86 -15.75 17.91
CA ASN A 445 -26.51 -15.58 18.43
C ASN A 445 -25.86 -14.41 17.71
N GLN A 446 -25.62 -13.30 18.41
CA GLN A 446 -24.57 -12.37 17.97
C GLN A 446 -23.23 -13.12 18.00
N PRO A 447 -22.41 -13.06 16.93
CA PRO A 447 -21.23 -13.90 16.84
C PRO A 447 -20.08 -13.36 17.71
N ASP A 448 -19.97 -13.88 18.94
CA ASP A 448 -18.79 -13.70 19.81
C ASP A 448 -17.48 -14.18 19.15
N ASN A 449 -17.58 -14.99 18.09
CA ASN A 449 -16.46 -15.41 17.24
C ASN A 449 -16.12 -14.42 16.10
N GLY A 450 -16.68 -13.20 16.11
CA GLY A 450 -16.36 -12.15 15.13
C GLY A 450 -16.82 -12.45 13.69
N GLY A 451 -17.80 -13.34 13.52
CA GLY A 451 -18.35 -13.72 12.22
C GLY A 451 -17.58 -14.81 11.47
N PHE A 452 -16.44 -15.29 11.99
CA PHE A 452 -15.56 -16.22 11.29
C PHE A 452 -15.74 -17.69 11.70
N LEU A 453 -15.69 -18.57 10.71
CA LEU A 453 -15.52 -20.02 10.86
C LEU A 453 -14.30 -20.45 10.03
N TRP A 454 -13.34 -21.15 10.63
CA TRP A 454 -12.10 -21.56 9.96
C TRP A 454 -11.95 -23.08 9.99
N ILE A 455 -12.05 -23.70 8.81
CA ILE A 455 -11.95 -25.16 8.64
C ILE A 455 -10.53 -25.52 8.20
N ARG A 456 -9.73 -26.00 9.15
CA ARG A 456 -8.37 -26.47 8.94
C ARG A 456 -8.33 -27.98 8.69
N GLY A 457 -7.17 -28.45 8.26
CA GLY A 457 -6.86 -29.87 8.26
C GLY A 457 -5.72 -30.24 7.31
N ASN A 458 -5.29 -31.49 7.37
CA ASN A 458 -4.22 -32.03 6.55
C ASN A 458 -4.52 -31.96 5.03
N PRO A 459 -3.49 -32.04 4.15
CA PRO A 459 -3.71 -32.11 2.71
C PRO A 459 -4.50 -33.38 2.35
N GLY A 460 -5.55 -33.25 1.53
CA GLY A 460 -6.36 -34.39 1.10
C GLY A 460 -7.43 -34.87 2.09
N THR A 461 -7.74 -34.11 3.15
CA THR A 461 -8.85 -34.45 4.09
C THR A 461 -10.24 -34.14 3.55
N GLY A 462 -10.38 -33.42 2.42
CA GLY A 462 -11.68 -33.17 1.77
C GLY A 462 -12.34 -31.82 2.05
N LYS A 463 -11.62 -30.86 2.66
CA LYS A 463 -12.10 -29.49 2.97
C LYS A 463 -12.92 -28.84 1.85
N SER A 464 -12.43 -28.83 0.61
CA SER A 464 -13.14 -28.21 -0.53
C SER A 464 -14.49 -28.86 -0.86
N ILE A 465 -14.64 -30.18 -0.61
CA ILE A 465 -15.91 -30.91 -0.79
C ILE A 465 -16.89 -30.53 0.32
N LEU A 466 -16.41 -30.39 1.56
CA LEU A 466 -17.19 -29.87 2.68
C LEU A 466 -17.62 -28.42 2.41
N MET A 467 -16.68 -27.51 2.07
CA MET A 467 -16.97 -26.11 1.73
C MET A 467 -18.00 -25.97 0.61
N LYS A 468 -17.89 -26.78 -0.46
CA LYS A 468 -18.90 -26.84 -1.52
C LYS A 468 -20.27 -27.27 -0.98
N LEU A 469 -20.34 -28.30 -0.12
CA LEU A 469 -21.59 -28.74 0.48
C LEU A 469 -22.20 -27.68 1.42
N LEU A 470 -21.39 -26.95 2.19
CA LEU A 470 -21.89 -25.85 3.05
C LEU A 470 -22.44 -24.68 2.21
N PHE A 471 -21.75 -24.33 1.13
CA PHE A 471 -22.21 -23.31 0.18
C PHE A 471 -23.49 -23.74 -0.54
N GLU A 472 -23.56 -24.97 -1.07
CA GLU A 472 -24.74 -25.51 -1.75
C GLU A 472 -25.95 -25.62 -0.80
N ASP A 473 -25.74 -26.04 0.46
CA ASP A 473 -26.78 -26.09 1.50
C ASP A 473 -27.36 -24.70 1.77
N VAL A 474 -26.52 -23.69 2.02
CA VAL A 474 -26.96 -22.30 2.23
C VAL A 474 -27.66 -21.76 0.98
N LYS A 475 -27.04 -21.87 -0.20
CA LYS A 475 -27.58 -21.38 -1.48
C LYS A 475 -28.91 -22.03 -1.86
N SER A 476 -29.14 -23.29 -1.48
CA SER A 476 -30.42 -23.97 -1.68
C SER A 476 -31.54 -23.43 -0.78
N LYS A 477 -31.22 -23.04 0.46
CA LYS A 477 -32.20 -22.57 1.47
C LYS A 477 -32.62 -21.12 1.25
N ILE A 478 -31.73 -20.26 0.75
CA ILE A 478 -32.00 -18.82 0.55
C ILE A 478 -32.57 -18.49 -0.83
N LYS A 479 -32.92 -19.49 -1.66
CA LYS A 479 -33.19 -19.34 -3.10
C LYS A 479 -34.35 -18.40 -3.47
N HIS A 480 -35.15 -17.98 -2.49
CA HIS A 480 -36.25 -17.02 -2.63
C HIS A 480 -36.25 -15.91 -1.54
N ASP A 481 -35.14 -15.75 -0.82
CA ASP A 481 -35.00 -14.81 0.30
C ASP A 481 -33.99 -13.69 -0.03
N PRO A 482 -34.45 -12.49 -0.47
CA PRO A 482 -33.57 -11.36 -0.78
C PRO A 482 -32.91 -10.73 0.45
N SER A 483 -33.27 -11.15 1.67
CA SER A 483 -32.57 -10.73 2.89
C SER A 483 -31.29 -11.52 3.15
N GLN A 484 -31.01 -12.58 2.38
CA GLN A 484 -29.78 -13.38 2.49
C GLN A 484 -29.03 -13.45 1.15
N ILE A 485 -27.75 -13.09 1.20
CA ILE A 485 -26.80 -13.14 0.08
C ILE A 485 -25.72 -14.18 0.42
N VAL A 486 -25.35 -15.02 -0.54
CA VAL A 486 -24.23 -15.96 -0.39
C VAL A 486 -23.26 -15.83 -1.56
N LEU A 487 -22.00 -15.52 -1.24
CA LEU A 487 -20.91 -15.37 -2.19
C LEU A 487 -19.87 -16.47 -1.97
N SER A 488 -19.10 -16.81 -3.00
CA SER A 488 -18.02 -17.78 -2.88
C SER A 488 -16.80 -17.45 -3.73
N PHE A 489 -15.62 -17.73 -3.19
CA PHE A 489 -14.39 -17.85 -3.96
C PHE A 489 -13.68 -19.16 -3.59
N PHE A 490 -13.08 -19.82 -4.57
CA PHE A 490 -12.34 -21.05 -4.35
C PHE A 490 -11.01 -20.91 -5.09
N PHE A 491 -9.91 -20.75 -4.34
CA PHE A 491 -8.59 -20.58 -4.95
C PHE A 491 -8.19 -21.82 -5.75
N LEU A 492 -7.42 -21.59 -6.82
CA LEU A 492 -6.82 -22.62 -7.65
C LEU A 492 -5.37 -22.23 -7.95
N ALA A 493 -4.40 -22.80 -7.23
CA ALA A 493 -2.96 -22.48 -7.32
C ALA A 493 -2.39 -22.59 -8.76
N ARG A 494 -3.10 -23.32 -9.62
CA ARG A 494 -2.72 -23.62 -11.00
C ARG A 494 -3.54 -22.89 -12.07
N GLY A 495 -4.50 -22.05 -11.66
CA GLY A 495 -5.32 -21.28 -12.58
C GLY A 495 -4.59 -20.09 -13.19
N GLU A 496 -5.35 -19.31 -13.95
CA GLU A 496 -4.95 -17.99 -14.43
C GLU A 496 -4.68 -17.03 -13.24
N LEU A 497 -4.12 -15.84 -13.50
CA LEU A 497 -3.69 -14.93 -12.44
C LEU A 497 -4.83 -14.54 -11.46
N ASP A 498 -6.04 -14.32 -11.98
CA ASP A 498 -7.22 -14.02 -11.16
C ASP A 498 -7.67 -15.20 -10.25
N GLU A 499 -7.42 -16.45 -10.63
CA GLU A 499 -7.90 -17.64 -9.86
C GLU A 499 -7.06 -17.94 -8.61
N LYS A 500 -5.90 -17.29 -8.47
CA LYS A 500 -4.89 -17.53 -7.41
C LYS A 500 -4.42 -16.28 -6.67
N SER A 501 -5.09 -15.14 -6.86
CA SER A 501 -4.66 -13.85 -6.31
C SER A 501 -5.81 -13.06 -5.67
N THR A 502 -5.45 -12.18 -4.74
CA THR A 502 -6.40 -11.32 -4.01
C THR A 502 -7.23 -10.37 -4.89
N PRO A 503 -6.69 -9.72 -5.95
CA PRO A 503 -7.50 -8.91 -6.85
C PRO A 503 -8.62 -9.72 -7.52
N GLY A 504 -8.33 -10.95 -7.95
CA GLY A 504 -9.32 -11.84 -8.58
C GLY A 504 -10.43 -12.27 -7.62
N LEU A 505 -10.10 -12.50 -6.34
CA LEU A 505 -11.09 -12.72 -5.28
C LEU A 505 -11.99 -11.50 -5.09
N TYR A 506 -11.44 -10.28 -4.93
CA TYR A 506 -12.27 -9.09 -4.71
C TYR A 506 -13.12 -8.75 -5.94
N ARG A 507 -12.57 -8.91 -7.16
CA ARG A 507 -13.29 -8.83 -8.44
C ARG A 507 -14.49 -9.78 -8.45
N SER A 508 -14.27 -11.04 -8.06
CA SER A 508 -15.31 -12.07 -8.05
C SER A 508 -16.41 -11.79 -7.02
N LEU A 509 -16.04 -11.42 -5.80
CA LEU A 509 -17.02 -11.10 -4.75
C LEU A 509 -17.85 -9.87 -5.10
N LEU A 510 -17.25 -8.80 -5.62
CA LEU A 510 -17.97 -7.61 -6.10
C LEU A 510 -18.92 -7.95 -7.27
N HIS A 511 -18.46 -8.72 -8.24
CA HIS A 511 -19.27 -9.13 -9.39
C HIS A 511 -20.49 -9.95 -8.94
N GLN A 512 -20.30 -10.96 -8.07
CA GLN A 512 -21.41 -11.74 -7.50
C GLN A 512 -22.35 -10.86 -6.65
N LEU A 513 -21.82 -9.92 -5.87
CA LEU A 513 -22.59 -9.02 -5.01
C LEU A 513 -23.49 -8.09 -5.83
N PHE A 514 -22.96 -7.45 -6.89
CA PHE A 514 -23.74 -6.59 -7.78
C PHE A 514 -24.74 -7.35 -8.66
N GLN A 515 -24.55 -8.66 -8.87
CA GLN A 515 -25.56 -9.52 -9.49
C GLN A 515 -26.70 -9.88 -8.52
N MET A 516 -26.40 -10.18 -7.25
CA MET A 516 -27.41 -10.53 -6.24
C MET A 516 -28.14 -9.32 -5.65
N ALA A 517 -27.50 -8.15 -5.62
CA ALA A 517 -28.04 -6.90 -5.12
C ALA A 517 -27.71 -5.72 -6.07
N PRO A 518 -28.46 -5.57 -7.19
CA PRO A 518 -28.19 -4.57 -8.22
C PRO A 518 -28.37 -3.11 -7.78
N ASP A 519 -28.96 -2.87 -6.62
CA ASP A 519 -29.09 -1.57 -5.97
C ASP A 519 -27.77 -1.11 -5.32
N LEU A 520 -26.87 -2.04 -4.97
CA LEU A 520 -25.56 -1.70 -4.40
C LEU A 520 -24.60 -1.07 -5.42
N LYS A 521 -24.97 -0.96 -6.70
CA LYS A 521 -24.15 -0.31 -7.75
C LYS A 521 -23.81 1.14 -7.42
N ASP A 522 -24.65 1.81 -6.63
CA ASP A 522 -24.41 3.16 -6.13
C ASP A 522 -23.35 3.19 -5.00
N SER A 523 -22.76 2.05 -4.61
CA SER A 523 -21.51 2.03 -3.82
C SER A 523 -20.30 2.57 -4.58
N LEU A 524 -20.34 2.61 -5.92
CA LEU A 524 -19.25 3.17 -6.75
C LEU A 524 -19.12 4.70 -6.64
N GLU A 525 -20.07 5.37 -5.99
CA GLU A 525 -20.15 6.84 -5.94
C GLU A 525 -19.06 7.53 -5.09
N TRP A 526 -18.21 6.75 -4.40
CA TRP A 526 -16.98 7.29 -3.80
C TRP A 526 -15.94 7.68 -4.86
N MET A 527 -16.07 7.20 -6.11
CA MET A 527 -15.12 7.46 -7.19
C MET A 527 -15.40 8.79 -7.92
N THR A 528 -14.33 9.54 -8.16
CA THR A 528 -14.37 10.69 -9.08
C THR A 528 -14.43 10.22 -10.54
N ALA A 529 -14.91 11.09 -11.44
CA ALA A 529 -14.92 10.82 -12.88
C ALA A 529 -13.52 10.51 -13.46
N ASP A 530 -12.45 11.07 -12.90
CA ASP A 530 -11.07 10.75 -13.30
C ASP A 530 -10.58 9.42 -12.73
N GLY A 531 -10.98 9.05 -11.50
CA GLY A 531 -10.73 7.72 -10.96
C GLY A 531 -11.40 6.62 -11.80
N ALA A 532 -12.66 6.85 -12.19
CA ALA A 532 -13.39 5.96 -13.09
C ALA A 532 -12.73 5.84 -14.48
N ARG A 533 -12.31 6.96 -15.09
CA ARG A 533 -11.53 6.95 -16.36
C ARG A 533 -10.21 6.20 -16.22
N GLY A 534 -9.52 6.37 -15.09
CA GLY A 534 -8.28 5.67 -14.77
C GLY A 534 -8.47 4.16 -14.73
N ILE A 535 -9.51 3.67 -14.02
CA ILE A 535 -9.84 2.25 -13.96
C ILE A 535 -10.29 1.72 -15.33
N GLN A 536 -11.14 2.45 -16.05
CA GLN A 536 -11.58 2.06 -17.39
C GLN A 536 -10.41 1.87 -18.38
N THR A 537 -9.35 2.67 -18.24
CA THR A 537 -8.17 2.66 -19.12
C THR A 537 -7.11 1.64 -18.70
N ASN A 538 -6.83 1.53 -17.39
CA ASN A 538 -5.70 0.78 -16.85
C ASN A 538 -6.10 -0.53 -16.14
N GLY A 539 -7.40 -0.77 -15.95
CA GLY A 539 -7.95 -1.86 -15.15
C GLY A 539 -8.11 -1.52 -13.66
N TRP A 540 -8.79 -2.42 -12.94
CA TRP A 540 -8.98 -2.35 -11.50
C TRP A 540 -7.68 -2.66 -10.73
N ASN A 541 -7.26 -1.77 -9.84
CA ASN A 541 -6.21 -2.06 -8.84
C ASN A 541 -6.81 -2.63 -7.53
N GLU A 542 -5.98 -3.24 -6.69
CA GLU A 542 -6.46 -3.95 -5.49
C GLU A 542 -7.11 -3.02 -4.45
N GLU A 543 -6.59 -1.81 -4.26
CA GLU A 543 -7.12 -0.87 -3.26
C GLU A 543 -8.49 -0.30 -3.67
N ALA A 544 -8.68 0.02 -4.95
CA ALA A 544 -9.99 0.39 -5.49
C ALA A 544 -11.02 -0.74 -5.33
N LEU A 545 -10.59 -2.01 -5.46
CA LEU A 545 -11.45 -3.18 -5.22
C LEU A 545 -11.80 -3.34 -3.73
N LYS A 546 -10.80 -3.28 -2.82
CA LYS A 546 -11.00 -3.33 -1.36
C LYS A 546 -11.97 -2.24 -0.89
N ARG A 547 -11.74 -0.99 -1.27
CA ARG A 547 -12.61 0.16 -0.98
C ARG A 547 -14.03 -0.03 -1.50
N THR A 548 -14.20 -0.51 -2.73
CA THR A 548 -15.53 -0.71 -3.32
C THR A 548 -16.27 -1.85 -2.63
N LEU A 549 -15.59 -2.94 -2.25
CA LEU A 549 -16.19 -4.06 -1.52
C LEU A 549 -16.62 -3.64 -0.12
N HIS A 550 -15.82 -2.82 0.57
CA HIS A 550 -16.17 -2.21 1.85
C HIS A 550 -17.44 -1.36 1.71
N HIS A 551 -17.46 -0.36 0.83
CA HIS A 551 -18.62 0.51 0.60
C HIS A 551 -19.88 -0.25 0.16
N ALA A 552 -19.75 -1.30 -0.66
CA ALA A 552 -20.87 -2.14 -1.08
C ALA A 552 -21.48 -2.94 0.08
N ILE A 553 -20.63 -3.50 0.96
CA ILE A 553 -21.08 -4.25 2.12
C ILE A 553 -21.73 -3.34 3.15
N LEU A 554 -21.21 -2.13 3.40
CA LEU A 554 -21.84 -1.20 4.34
C LEU A 554 -23.23 -0.72 3.86
N LYS A 555 -23.49 -0.68 2.55
CA LYS A 555 -24.81 -0.35 1.97
C LYS A 555 -25.82 -1.51 2.00
N LEU A 556 -25.50 -2.68 2.56
CA LEU A 556 -26.42 -3.85 2.61
C LEU A 556 -27.67 -3.65 3.48
N GLY A 557 -27.62 -2.78 4.49
CA GLY A 557 -28.70 -2.61 5.47
C GLY A 557 -29.00 -3.93 6.21
N SER A 558 -30.27 -4.29 6.32
CA SER A 558 -30.72 -5.50 7.04
C SER A 558 -30.43 -6.82 6.32
N ARG A 559 -29.64 -6.84 5.24
CA ARG A 559 -29.31 -8.06 4.49
C ARG A 559 -28.14 -8.78 5.14
N ARG A 560 -28.29 -10.08 5.37
CA ARG A 560 -27.21 -10.98 5.78
C ARG A 560 -26.36 -11.35 4.57
N LEU A 561 -25.06 -11.22 4.69
CA LEU A 561 -24.07 -11.69 3.74
C LEU A 561 -23.27 -12.85 4.34
N THR A 562 -23.24 -13.99 3.66
CA THR A 562 -22.34 -15.11 4.00
C THR A 562 -21.32 -15.30 2.87
N ILE A 563 -20.02 -15.28 3.17
CA ILE A 563 -18.93 -15.50 2.20
C ILE A 563 -18.21 -16.82 2.49
N PHE A 564 -18.00 -17.65 1.47
CA PHE A 564 -17.16 -18.85 1.56
C PHE A 564 -15.88 -18.64 0.76
N VAL A 565 -14.71 -18.79 1.39
CA VAL A 565 -13.39 -18.71 0.73
C VAL A 565 -12.60 -20.00 1.02
N ASP A 566 -12.46 -20.84 0.00
CA ASP A 566 -11.78 -22.14 0.09
C ASP A 566 -10.32 -22.08 -0.37
N ALA A 567 -9.47 -22.89 0.27
CA ALA A 567 -8.05 -23.08 -0.07
C ALA A 567 -7.19 -21.81 0.01
N LEU A 568 -7.21 -21.12 1.16
CA LEU A 568 -6.34 -19.96 1.42
C LEU A 568 -4.83 -20.24 1.19
N ASP A 569 -4.41 -21.49 1.36
CA ASP A 569 -3.04 -21.98 1.10
C ASP A 569 -2.67 -22.13 -0.38
N GLU A 570 -3.61 -21.89 -1.30
CA GLU A 570 -3.37 -21.85 -2.76
C GLU A 570 -3.15 -20.43 -3.31
N CYS A 571 -3.14 -19.40 -2.45
CA CYS A 571 -2.81 -17.99 -2.76
C CYS A 571 -1.37 -17.64 -2.32
N ASP A 572 -0.83 -16.49 -2.72
CA ASP A 572 0.45 -15.98 -2.21
C ASP A 572 0.43 -15.76 -0.69
N ASP A 573 1.57 -16.05 -0.06
CA ASP A 573 1.74 -16.06 1.40
C ASP A 573 1.48 -14.68 2.01
N ASN A 574 1.82 -13.57 1.34
CA ASN A 574 1.59 -12.22 1.85
C ASN A 574 0.19 -11.74 1.50
N GLN A 575 -0.26 -11.96 0.26
CA GLN A 575 -1.63 -11.65 -0.17
C GLN A 575 -2.67 -12.29 0.76
N ALA A 576 -2.51 -13.57 1.12
CA ALA A 576 -3.42 -14.27 2.03
C ALA A 576 -3.46 -13.63 3.43
N LYS A 577 -2.32 -13.14 3.95
CA LYS A 577 -2.25 -12.47 5.27
C LYS A 577 -2.93 -11.09 5.23
N GLU A 578 -2.69 -10.29 4.19
CA GLU A 578 -3.31 -8.98 4.02
C GLU A 578 -4.83 -9.08 3.77
N MET A 579 -5.27 -10.09 3.04
CA MET A 579 -6.69 -10.36 2.81
C MET A 579 -7.42 -10.82 4.07
N VAL A 580 -6.82 -11.73 4.86
CA VAL A 580 -7.41 -12.13 6.16
C VAL A 580 -7.52 -10.91 7.08
N PHE A 581 -6.50 -10.05 7.12
CA PHE A 581 -6.53 -8.80 7.89
C PHE A 581 -7.65 -7.85 7.41
N PHE A 582 -7.74 -7.59 6.10
CA PHE A 582 -8.82 -6.79 5.51
C PHE A 582 -10.21 -7.35 5.83
N PHE A 583 -10.38 -8.68 5.79
CA PHE A 583 -11.65 -9.29 6.19
C PHE A 583 -11.93 -9.15 7.70
N GLU A 584 -10.93 -9.19 8.58
CA GLU A 584 -11.13 -8.91 10.02
C GLU A 584 -11.62 -7.47 10.25
N GLU A 585 -11.03 -6.48 9.57
CA GLU A 585 -11.46 -5.06 9.59
C GLU A 585 -12.85 -4.85 8.98
N LEU A 586 -13.16 -5.61 7.92
CA LEU A 586 -14.45 -5.57 7.23
C LEU A 586 -15.57 -6.24 8.04
N CYS A 587 -15.28 -7.31 8.79
CA CYS A 587 -16.21 -7.93 9.73
C CYS A 587 -16.52 -7.00 10.91
N ASP A 588 -15.53 -6.28 11.45
CA ASP A 588 -15.78 -5.21 12.42
C ASP A 588 -16.68 -4.14 11.79
N SER A 589 -16.26 -3.59 10.64
CA SER A 589 -17.02 -2.55 9.91
C SER A 589 -18.44 -2.98 9.51
N ALA A 590 -18.70 -4.27 9.26
CA ALA A 590 -20.03 -4.77 8.93
C ALA A 590 -20.89 -4.98 10.19
N GLN A 591 -20.33 -5.62 11.24
CA GLN A 591 -20.96 -5.74 12.56
C GLN A 591 -21.45 -4.38 13.04
N ASP A 592 -20.70 -3.33 12.73
CA ASP A 592 -21.05 -1.97 13.05
C ASP A 592 -22.45 -1.54 12.53
N SER A 593 -22.73 -1.62 11.22
CA SER A 593 -24.02 -1.18 10.64
C SER A 593 -25.15 -2.18 10.87
N GLN A 594 -24.95 -3.12 11.79
CA GLN A 594 -25.87 -4.22 12.01
C GLN A 594 -26.01 -5.09 10.73
N VAL A 595 -25.09 -4.91 9.77
CA VAL A 595 -24.93 -5.70 8.55
C VAL A 595 -24.30 -7.02 8.97
N ARG A 596 -25.08 -8.09 8.90
CA ARG A 596 -24.57 -9.40 9.30
C ARG A 596 -23.67 -9.97 8.22
N LEU A 597 -22.36 -9.84 8.41
CA LEU A 597 -21.34 -10.53 7.65
C LEU A 597 -20.88 -11.79 8.39
N ASP A 598 -21.05 -12.96 7.79
CA ASP A 598 -20.42 -14.21 8.23
C ASP A 598 -19.42 -14.70 7.17
N ILE A 599 -18.21 -15.10 7.57
CA ILE A 599 -17.17 -15.57 6.65
C ILE A 599 -16.69 -16.97 7.06
N CYS A 600 -16.65 -17.89 6.09
CA CYS A 600 -16.14 -19.23 6.26
C CYS A 600 -14.85 -19.40 5.42
N PHE A 601 -13.74 -19.68 6.09
CA PHE A 601 -12.43 -19.93 5.48
C PHE A 601 -12.08 -21.42 5.51
N SER A 602 -11.33 -21.90 4.51
CA SER A 602 -10.65 -23.20 4.59
C SER A 602 -9.15 -23.06 4.32
N SER A 603 -8.33 -23.85 5.04
CA SER A 603 -6.89 -23.93 4.75
C SER A 603 -6.26 -25.25 5.21
N ARG A 604 -5.03 -25.48 4.75
CA ARG A 604 -4.08 -26.43 5.37
C ARG A 604 -3.54 -25.89 6.70
N HIS A 605 -2.74 -26.73 7.37
CA HIS A 605 -1.94 -26.33 8.54
C HIS A 605 -0.70 -25.50 8.20
N TYR A 606 -0.20 -25.61 6.96
CA TYR A 606 0.91 -24.85 6.39
C TYR A 606 0.49 -24.31 5.01
N PRO A 607 0.89 -23.09 4.60
CA PRO A 607 1.65 -22.09 5.36
C PRO A 607 0.91 -21.61 6.62
N LEU A 608 1.63 -20.95 7.53
CA LEU A 608 1.10 -20.49 8.82
C LEU A 608 0.26 -19.22 8.67
N ILE A 609 -0.93 -19.39 8.12
CA ILE A 609 -2.03 -18.42 8.20
C ILE A 609 -2.47 -18.32 9.67
N THR A 610 -2.75 -17.11 10.13
CA THR A 610 -3.25 -16.84 11.48
C THR A 610 -4.50 -15.97 11.38
N ILE A 611 -5.64 -16.49 11.79
CA ILE A 611 -6.89 -15.75 11.90
C ILE A 611 -7.10 -15.50 13.40
N LYS A 612 -7.25 -14.23 13.82
CA LYS A 612 -7.32 -13.84 15.24
C LYS A 612 -8.74 -13.99 15.79
N LYS A 613 -9.74 -13.79 14.93
CA LYS A 613 -11.17 -13.88 15.23
C LYS A 613 -11.75 -15.08 14.51
N GLY A 614 -12.48 -15.94 15.23
CA GLY A 614 -13.20 -17.06 14.62
C GLY A 614 -13.29 -18.30 15.48
N THR A 615 -14.13 -19.24 15.03
CA THR A 615 -14.11 -20.62 15.54
C THR A 615 -13.25 -21.48 14.62
N GLU A 616 -12.12 -21.96 15.13
CA GLU A 616 -11.24 -22.90 14.44
C GLU A 616 -11.74 -24.34 14.62
N LEU A 617 -11.76 -25.12 13.52
CA LEU A 617 -12.09 -26.55 13.52
C LEU A 617 -11.07 -27.32 12.67
N THR A 618 -10.44 -28.33 13.24
CA THR A 618 -9.50 -29.21 12.54
C THR A 618 -10.22 -30.49 12.11
N LEU A 619 -10.36 -30.70 10.80
CA LEU A 619 -11.25 -31.72 10.23
C LEU A 619 -10.87 -33.17 10.63
N GLU A 620 -9.60 -33.48 10.82
CA GLU A 620 -9.13 -34.80 11.25
C GLU A 620 -9.33 -35.10 12.75
N ASP A 621 -9.56 -34.10 13.60
CA ASP A 621 -9.93 -34.32 15.01
C ASP A 621 -11.42 -34.70 15.17
N GLU A 622 -12.20 -34.57 14.09
CA GLU A 622 -13.66 -34.74 14.12
C GLU A 622 -14.13 -36.18 13.95
N VAL A 623 -14.98 -36.63 14.88
CA VAL A 623 -15.57 -37.99 14.87
C VAL A 623 -16.39 -38.22 13.59
N GLY A 624 -17.13 -37.22 13.12
CA GLY A 624 -17.93 -37.32 11.90
C GLY A 624 -17.09 -37.49 10.63
N HIS A 625 -15.87 -36.93 10.58
CA HIS A 625 -14.94 -37.14 9.46
C HIS A 625 -14.43 -38.59 9.42
N LYS A 626 -14.17 -39.19 10.59
CA LYS A 626 -13.85 -40.61 10.72
C LYS A 626 -15.03 -41.51 10.29
N GLU A 627 -16.26 -41.13 10.61
CA GLU A 627 -17.49 -41.82 10.16
C GLU A 627 -17.75 -41.67 8.65
N ASP A 628 -17.43 -40.51 8.05
CA ASP A 628 -17.46 -40.30 6.61
C ASP A 628 -16.50 -41.24 5.88
N ILE A 629 -15.26 -41.36 6.37
CA ILE A 629 -14.25 -42.26 5.79
C ILE A 629 -14.71 -43.72 5.92
N GLN A 630 -15.21 -44.16 7.09
CA GLN A 630 -15.79 -45.49 7.27
C GLN A 630 -16.93 -45.75 6.27
N SER A 631 -17.82 -44.77 6.09
CA SER A 631 -18.95 -44.84 5.17
C SER A 631 -18.50 -44.90 3.71
N TYR A 632 -17.45 -44.16 3.33
CA TYR A 632 -16.84 -44.21 2.01
C TYR A 632 -16.24 -45.58 1.72
N ILE A 633 -15.38 -46.11 2.61
CA ILE A 633 -14.76 -47.44 2.45
C ILE A 633 -15.86 -48.50 2.31
N LYS A 634 -16.86 -48.50 3.20
CA LYS A 634 -17.98 -49.46 3.18
C LYS A 634 -18.82 -49.39 1.90
N ALA A 635 -18.96 -48.22 1.29
CA ALA A 635 -19.71 -48.03 0.05
C ALA A 635 -18.90 -48.35 -1.23
N LYS A 636 -17.57 -48.20 -1.19
CA LYS A 636 -16.68 -48.32 -2.36
C LYS A 636 -15.92 -49.63 -2.44
N LEU A 637 -15.54 -50.22 -1.31
CA LEU A 637 -14.85 -51.52 -1.26
C LEU A 637 -15.90 -52.64 -1.47
N ARG A 638 -15.99 -53.17 -2.70
CA ARG A 638 -17.11 -54.01 -3.19
C ARG A 638 -17.14 -55.44 -2.59
N LEU A 639 -17.30 -55.56 -1.27
CA LEU A 639 -17.23 -56.82 -0.52
C LEU A 639 -18.57 -57.25 0.07
N LYS A 640 -18.76 -58.56 0.23
CA LYS A 640 -19.87 -59.13 1.00
C LYS A 640 -19.66 -58.84 2.50
N ASN A 641 -20.71 -58.35 3.17
CA ASN A 641 -20.68 -58.01 4.60
C ASN A 641 -20.37 -59.25 5.45
N THR A 642 -19.13 -59.34 5.91
CA THR A 642 -18.56 -60.48 6.66
C THR A 642 -17.60 -59.94 7.71
N LYS A 643 -17.34 -60.70 8.79
CA LYS A 643 -16.37 -60.28 9.82
C LYS A 643 -14.99 -59.92 9.23
N ALA A 644 -14.48 -60.72 8.29
CA ALA A 644 -13.22 -60.45 7.62
C ALA A 644 -13.22 -59.14 6.81
N ALA A 645 -14.32 -58.82 6.13
CA ALA A 645 -14.46 -57.54 5.42
C ALA A 645 -14.51 -56.35 6.39
N GLN A 646 -15.18 -56.50 7.55
CA GLN A 646 -15.24 -55.48 8.59
C GLN A 646 -13.86 -55.22 9.23
N THR A 647 -13.06 -56.27 9.46
CA THR A 647 -11.67 -56.12 9.93
C THR A 647 -10.81 -55.39 8.88
N LEU A 648 -10.89 -55.77 7.59
CA LEU A 648 -10.17 -55.08 6.52
C LEU A 648 -10.57 -53.60 6.40
N GLN A 649 -11.86 -53.27 6.60
CA GLN A 649 -12.35 -51.89 6.61
C GLN A 649 -11.75 -51.07 7.78
N ALA A 650 -11.56 -51.70 8.95
CA ALA A 650 -10.88 -51.07 10.08
C ALA A 650 -9.38 -50.88 9.84
N GLU A 651 -8.70 -51.89 9.26
CA GLU A 651 -7.28 -51.81 8.89
C GLU A 651 -7.00 -50.67 7.89
N ILE A 652 -7.87 -50.47 6.89
CA ILE A 652 -7.78 -49.36 5.93
C ILE A 652 -7.97 -48.01 6.65
N LEU A 653 -8.97 -47.90 7.54
CA LEU A 653 -9.24 -46.68 8.29
C LEU A 653 -8.05 -46.28 9.18
N GLU A 654 -7.53 -47.23 9.96
CA GLU A 654 -6.40 -47.00 10.86
C GLU A 654 -5.15 -46.57 10.10
N LYS A 655 -4.79 -47.30 9.03
CA LYS A 655 -3.60 -47.01 8.23
C LYS A 655 -3.66 -45.67 7.49
N SER A 656 -4.86 -45.18 7.18
CA SER A 656 -5.06 -43.93 6.43
C SER A 656 -4.66 -42.64 7.13
N SER A 657 -4.47 -42.66 8.46
CA SER A 657 -4.27 -41.44 9.27
C SER A 657 -5.35 -40.36 9.04
N LEU A 658 -6.58 -40.78 8.71
CA LEU A 658 -7.74 -39.92 8.37
C LEU A 658 -7.56 -39.04 7.12
N ILE A 659 -6.57 -39.34 6.26
CA ILE A 659 -6.38 -38.67 4.96
C ILE A 659 -7.32 -39.29 3.93
N PHE A 660 -8.43 -38.59 3.61
CA PHE A 660 -9.47 -39.09 2.70
C PHE A 660 -8.90 -39.45 1.30
N LEU A 661 -7.96 -38.66 0.77
CA LEU A 661 -7.30 -38.93 -0.51
C LEU A 661 -6.52 -40.27 -0.51
N TRP A 662 -5.83 -40.59 0.59
CA TRP A 662 -5.14 -41.88 0.74
C TRP A 662 -6.15 -43.03 0.65
N VAL A 663 -7.30 -42.90 1.33
CA VAL A 663 -8.37 -43.89 1.30
C VAL A 663 -8.98 -44.05 -0.09
N ALA A 664 -9.22 -42.94 -0.81
CA ALA A 664 -9.75 -42.98 -2.16
C ALA A 664 -8.82 -43.77 -3.10
N LEU A 665 -7.52 -43.45 -3.08
CA LEU A 665 -6.49 -44.13 -3.87
C LEU A 665 -6.36 -45.61 -3.49
N VAL A 666 -6.27 -45.95 -2.21
CA VAL A 666 -6.07 -47.32 -1.74
C VAL A 666 -7.30 -48.19 -1.99
N VAL A 667 -8.51 -47.67 -1.83
CA VAL A 667 -9.74 -48.42 -2.16
C VAL A 667 -9.85 -48.67 -3.68
N ASP A 668 -9.43 -47.72 -4.53
CA ASP A 668 -9.44 -47.92 -5.98
C ASP A 668 -8.32 -48.88 -6.45
N ILE A 669 -7.13 -48.85 -5.83
CA ILE A 669 -6.07 -49.86 -6.04
C ILE A 669 -6.56 -51.26 -5.64
N LEU A 670 -7.15 -51.42 -4.45
CA LEU A 670 -7.64 -52.71 -3.98
C LEU A 670 -8.81 -53.22 -4.84
N ASN A 671 -9.69 -52.34 -5.33
CA ASN A 671 -10.77 -52.71 -6.25
C ASN A 671 -10.26 -53.13 -7.64
N SER A 672 -9.20 -52.51 -8.17
CA SER A 672 -8.67 -52.78 -9.51
C SER A 672 -7.75 -54.01 -9.55
N GLU A 673 -6.90 -54.19 -8.54
CA GLU A 673 -6.04 -55.37 -8.42
C GLU A 673 -6.83 -56.64 -8.00
N TYR A 674 -7.93 -56.50 -7.24
CA TYR A 674 -8.68 -57.63 -6.65
C TYR A 674 -10.19 -57.70 -6.96
N PRO A 675 -10.66 -57.51 -8.21
CA PRO A 675 -12.08 -57.64 -8.55
C PRO A 675 -12.59 -59.06 -8.24
N GLY A 676 -13.38 -59.18 -7.18
CA GLY A 676 -13.96 -60.46 -6.71
C GLY A 676 -12.99 -61.46 -6.08
N LYS A 677 -11.73 -61.09 -5.79
CA LYS A 677 -10.71 -62.01 -5.23
C LYS A 677 -10.82 -62.13 -3.69
N PRO A 678 -10.16 -63.11 -3.04
CA PRO A 678 -10.28 -63.33 -1.59
C PRO A 678 -9.73 -62.17 -0.74
N ILE A 679 -10.46 -61.83 0.33
CA ILE A 679 -10.17 -60.73 1.27
C ILE A 679 -8.73 -60.80 1.82
N GLU A 680 -8.20 -62.00 2.09
CA GLU A 680 -6.86 -62.15 2.65
C GLU A 680 -5.75 -61.67 1.70
N LYS A 681 -5.95 -61.75 0.37
CA LYS A 681 -5.00 -61.16 -0.59
C LYS A 681 -5.05 -59.64 -0.59
N MET A 682 -6.25 -59.05 -0.39
CA MET A 682 -6.41 -57.60 -0.24
C MET A 682 -5.77 -57.11 1.07
N ARG A 683 -5.87 -57.89 2.17
CA ARG A 683 -5.15 -57.65 3.41
C ARG A 683 -3.63 -57.74 3.24
N GLN A 684 -3.13 -58.75 2.52
CA GLN A 684 -1.70 -58.86 2.23
C GLN A 684 -1.21 -57.62 1.47
N ARG A 685 -1.91 -57.21 0.41
CA ARG A 685 -1.58 -56.00 -0.33
C ARG A 685 -1.63 -54.73 0.53
N LEU A 686 -2.64 -54.60 1.39
CA LEU A 686 -2.76 -53.47 2.32
C LEU A 686 -1.57 -53.37 3.30
N LYS A 687 -0.86 -54.46 3.60
CA LYS A 687 0.37 -54.41 4.42
C LYS A 687 1.51 -53.73 3.66
N GLU A 688 1.66 -54.03 2.37
CA GLU A 688 2.68 -53.47 1.47
C GLU A 688 2.49 -51.97 1.21
N ILE A 689 1.24 -51.52 1.02
CA ILE A 689 0.89 -50.11 0.76
C ILE A 689 1.33 -49.22 1.93
N PRO A 690 2.15 -48.16 1.74
CA PRO A 690 2.65 -47.35 2.85
C PRO A 690 1.59 -46.41 3.44
N PRO A 691 1.68 -46.04 4.74
CA PRO A 691 0.65 -45.27 5.43
C PRO A 691 0.69 -43.76 5.16
N LYS A 692 1.83 -43.20 4.75
CA LYS A 692 1.93 -41.77 4.41
C LYS A 692 1.48 -41.53 2.97
N LEU A 693 0.90 -40.36 2.73
CA LEU A 693 0.44 -39.96 1.39
C LEU A 693 1.60 -39.75 0.39
N ALA A 694 2.76 -39.23 0.83
CA ALA A 694 3.94 -39.06 -0.02
C ALA A 694 4.49 -40.42 -0.50
N ASP A 695 4.78 -41.32 0.45
CA ASP A 695 5.20 -42.69 0.23
C ASP A 695 4.20 -43.45 -0.69
N LEU A 696 2.89 -43.17 -0.57
CA LEU A 696 1.86 -43.72 -1.45
C LEU A 696 1.95 -43.19 -2.88
N PHE A 697 2.21 -41.89 -3.08
CA PHE A 697 2.43 -41.34 -4.43
C PHE A 697 3.68 -41.95 -5.07
N GLU A 698 4.77 -42.10 -4.32
CA GLU A 698 5.97 -42.80 -4.78
C GLU A 698 5.64 -44.23 -5.22
N MET A 699 4.95 -45.01 -4.37
CA MET A 699 4.49 -46.37 -4.70
C MET A 699 3.62 -46.42 -5.96
N ILE A 700 2.73 -45.45 -6.19
CA ILE A 700 1.87 -45.38 -7.39
C ILE A 700 2.70 -45.09 -8.65
N LEU A 701 3.70 -44.21 -8.54
CA LEU A 701 4.57 -43.82 -9.66
C LEU A 701 5.53 -44.95 -10.07
N THR A 702 6.01 -45.74 -9.09
CA THR A 702 6.94 -46.86 -9.28
C THR A 702 6.26 -48.24 -9.30
N ARG A 703 4.92 -48.32 -9.39
CA ARG A 703 4.20 -49.61 -9.30
C ARG A 703 4.46 -50.57 -10.47
N ASP A 704 4.86 -50.01 -11.60
CA ASP A 704 5.13 -50.68 -12.88
C ASP A 704 6.28 -49.93 -13.59
N GLU A 705 7.09 -50.66 -14.37
CA GLU A 705 8.16 -50.11 -15.21
C GLU A 705 7.66 -49.76 -16.63
N GLU A 706 6.33 -49.73 -16.82
CA GLU A 706 5.71 -49.34 -18.08
C GLU A 706 5.95 -47.85 -18.37
N ASP A 707 6.59 -47.61 -19.51
CA ASP A 707 7.05 -46.34 -20.08
C ASP A 707 7.36 -45.21 -19.07
N PRO A 708 8.54 -45.25 -18.40
CA PRO A 708 8.99 -44.19 -17.50
C PRO A 708 9.26 -42.85 -18.23
N LYS A 709 9.39 -42.86 -19.57
CA LYS A 709 9.63 -41.67 -20.40
C LYS A 709 8.31 -40.95 -20.67
N LEU A 710 7.24 -41.65 -21.03
CA LEU A 710 5.86 -41.18 -21.06
C LEU A 710 5.45 -40.55 -19.72
N LEU A 711 5.70 -41.27 -18.61
CA LEU A 711 5.42 -40.76 -17.27
C LEU A 711 6.19 -39.46 -16.99
N LYS A 712 7.50 -39.42 -17.28
CA LYS A 712 8.32 -38.21 -17.09
C LYS A 712 7.75 -37.04 -17.89
N ILE A 713 7.55 -37.20 -19.19
CA ILE A 713 7.11 -36.12 -20.09
C ILE A 713 5.70 -35.63 -19.71
N CYS A 714 4.78 -36.53 -19.40
CA CYS A 714 3.43 -36.17 -18.93
C CYS A 714 3.49 -35.35 -17.63
N LEU A 715 4.28 -35.78 -16.63
CA LEU A 715 4.45 -35.03 -15.40
C LEU A 715 5.18 -33.70 -15.60
N GLN A 716 6.19 -33.62 -16.47
CA GLN A 716 6.88 -32.37 -16.80
C GLN A 716 5.92 -31.36 -17.43
N TRP A 717 5.11 -31.80 -18.40
CA TRP A 717 4.11 -30.97 -19.06
C TRP A 717 3.03 -30.50 -18.10
N ILE A 718 2.50 -31.38 -17.26
CA ILE A 718 1.55 -30.98 -16.22
C ILE A 718 2.22 -29.99 -15.27
N LEU A 719 3.43 -30.25 -14.75
CA LEU A 719 4.09 -29.40 -13.74
C LEU A 719 4.48 -28.00 -14.23
N PHE A 720 5.04 -27.87 -15.45
CA PHE A 720 5.74 -26.65 -15.88
C PHE A 720 5.07 -25.91 -17.05
N ALA A 721 3.91 -26.36 -17.53
CA ALA A 721 3.08 -25.53 -18.40
C ALA A 721 2.64 -24.23 -17.69
N THR A 722 2.61 -23.12 -18.43
CA THR A 722 2.32 -21.77 -17.92
C THR A 722 0.86 -21.58 -17.51
N ARG A 723 -0.03 -22.38 -18.10
CA ARG A 723 -1.42 -22.63 -17.68
C ARG A 723 -1.71 -24.14 -17.76
N PRO A 724 -2.82 -24.65 -17.18
CA PRO A 724 -3.24 -26.03 -17.42
C PRO A 724 -3.51 -26.26 -18.93
N LEU A 725 -3.23 -27.47 -19.40
CA LEU A 725 -3.46 -27.88 -20.79
C LEU A 725 -4.77 -28.65 -20.93
N LYS A 726 -5.45 -28.55 -22.06
CA LYS A 726 -6.58 -29.42 -22.43
C LYS A 726 -6.09 -30.84 -22.75
N PRO A 727 -6.94 -31.89 -22.70
CA PRO A 727 -6.56 -33.27 -23.03
C PRO A 727 -5.84 -33.41 -24.37
N GLN A 728 -6.36 -32.76 -25.41
CA GLN A 728 -5.78 -32.75 -26.75
C GLN A 728 -4.47 -31.96 -26.82
N GLU A 729 -4.33 -30.86 -26.07
CA GLU A 729 -3.07 -30.13 -25.97
C GLU A 729 -2.00 -31.01 -25.30
N LEU A 730 -2.31 -31.61 -24.14
CA LEU A 730 -1.37 -32.49 -23.43
C LEU A 730 -1.05 -33.77 -24.22
N TYR A 731 -2.02 -34.34 -24.94
CA TYR A 731 -1.81 -35.51 -25.78
C TYR A 731 -0.72 -35.24 -26.83
N PHE A 732 -0.90 -34.25 -27.70
CA PHE A 732 0.11 -33.91 -28.71
C PHE A 732 1.43 -33.44 -28.08
N ALA A 733 1.37 -32.71 -26.95
CA ALA A 733 2.55 -32.24 -26.23
C ALA A 733 3.43 -33.39 -25.71
N VAL A 734 2.82 -34.48 -25.25
CA VAL A 734 3.53 -35.68 -24.81
C VAL A 734 4.04 -36.49 -26.00
N GLN A 735 3.25 -36.62 -27.08
CA GLN A 735 3.69 -37.30 -28.32
C GLN A 735 4.95 -36.65 -28.93
N PHE A 736 5.00 -35.31 -29.01
CA PHE A 736 6.21 -34.60 -29.46
C PHE A 736 7.42 -34.85 -28.54
N GLY A 737 7.22 -34.94 -27.23
CA GLY A 737 8.29 -35.22 -26.27
C GLY A 737 8.85 -36.64 -26.37
N LEU A 738 8.02 -37.61 -26.80
CA LEU A 738 8.44 -39.00 -26.96
C LEU A 738 9.41 -39.17 -28.15
N LYS A 739 9.30 -38.36 -29.21
CA LYS A 739 10.18 -38.38 -30.40
C LYS A 739 10.20 -39.74 -31.15
N GLU A 740 9.13 -40.54 -31.02
CA GLU A 740 9.01 -41.86 -31.67
C GLU A 740 8.25 -41.74 -32.99
N GLY A 741 8.99 -41.34 -34.03
CA GLY A 741 8.44 -41.16 -35.38
C GLY A 741 7.86 -39.76 -35.65
N PRO A 742 7.33 -39.53 -36.87
CA PRO A 742 6.81 -38.23 -37.28
C PRO A 742 5.42 -37.97 -36.70
N CYS A 743 5.36 -37.31 -35.54
CA CYS A 743 4.11 -36.73 -35.05
C CYS A 743 3.72 -35.52 -35.92
N SER A 744 2.55 -35.56 -36.55
CA SER A 744 2.05 -34.48 -37.42
C SER A 744 1.58 -33.25 -36.65
N GLY A 745 1.37 -33.34 -35.33
CA GLY A 745 0.68 -32.34 -34.51
C GLY A 745 -0.79 -32.13 -34.84
N ARG A 746 -1.30 -32.79 -35.89
CA ARG A 746 -2.65 -32.60 -36.43
C ARG A 746 -3.62 -33.56 -35.75
N TRP A 747 -4.68 -33.00 -35.16
CA TRP A 747 -5.82 -33.76 -34.67
C TRP A 747 -6.75 -34.12 -35.83
N ASP A 748 -7.00 -35.40 -35.98
CA ASP A 748 -8.10 -35.95 -36.76
C ASP A 748 -9.07 -36.67 -35.78
N PRO A 749 -10.25 -36.08 -35.50
CA PRO A 749 -11.24 -36.67 -34.59
C PRO A 749 -11.81 -38.03 -35.03
N GLU A 750 -11.61 -38.46 -36.28
CA GLU A 750 -11.98 -39.81 -36.73
C GLU A 750 -10.92 -40.87 -36.32
N THR A 751 -9.72 -40.43 -35.92
CA THR A 751 -8.59 -41.34 -35.58
C THR A 751 -8.29 -41.46 -34.09
N VAL A 752 -8.52 -40.39 -33.31
CA VAL A 752 -8.36 -40.38 -31.84
C VAL A 752 -9.41 -39.46 -31.24
N ASP A 753 -10.30 -40.02 -30.41
CA ASP A 753 -11.38 -39.25 -29.80
C ASP A 753 -10.98 -38.57 -28.46
N LEU A 754 -11.85 -37.67 -27.97
CA LEU A 754 -11.58 -36.88 -26.77
C LEU A 754 -11.67 -37.71 -25.46
N ASP A 755 -12.36 -38.84 -25.44
CA ASP A 755 -12.44 -39.77 -24.31
C ASP A 755 -11.23 -40.71 -24.28
N GLU A 756 -10.70 -41.12 -25.43
CA GLU A 756 -9.38 -41.77 -25.55
C GLU A 756 -8.28 -40.85 -25.04
N MET A 757 -8.30 -39.56 -25.39
CA MET A 757 -7.35 -38.58 -24.83
C MET A 757 -7.51 -38.41 -23.31
N LYS A 758 -8.73 -38.41 -22.77
CA LYS A 758 -8.95 -38.44 -21.29
C LYS A 758 -8.42 -39.72 -20.65
N ALA A 759 -8.51 -40.87 -21.33
CA ALA A 759 -7.96 -42.14 -20.87
C ALA A 759 -6.42 -42.13 -20.89
N PHE A 760 -5.81 -41.60 -21.96
CA PHE A 760 -4.37 -41.38 -22.08
C PHE A 760 -3.81 -40.52 -20.94
N VAL A 761 -4.46 -39.40 -20.61
CA VAL A 761 -4.09 -38.55 -19.46
C VAL A 761 -4.09 -39.34 -18.15
N ARG A 762 -5.09 -40.19 -17.92
CA ARG A 762 -5.15 -41.03 -16.71
C ARG A 762 -4.08 -42.13 -16.72
N HIS A 763 -3.81 -42.76 -17.86
CA HIS A 763 -2.82 -43.83 -17.97
C HIS A 763 -1.38 -43.30 -17.80
N SER A 764 -1.00 -42.29 -18.60
CA SER A 764 0.33 -41.68 -18.60
C SER A 764 0.72 -41.01 -17.27
N SER A 765 -0.24 -40.52 -16.49
CA SER A 765 -0.03 -40.01 -15.12
C SER A 765 -0.15 -41.08 -14.02
N LYS A 766 -0.27 -42.35 -14.41
CA LYS A 766 -0.57 -43.51 -13.54
C LYS A 766 -1.80 -43.33 -12.63
N GLY A 767 -2.71 -42.42 -13.00
CA GLY A 767 -3.95 -42.10 -12.29
C GLY A 767 -3.87 -40.86 -11.39
N LEU A 768 -2.71 -40.20 -11.29
CA LEU A 768 -2.51 -39.02 -10.46
C LEU A 768 -2.94 -37.70 -11.13
N ALA A 769 -3.24 -37.72 -12.43
CA ALA A 769 -3.89 -36.61 -13.13
C ALA A 769 -5.21 -37.05 -13.80
N GLY A 770 -6.06 -36.05 -14.04
CA GLY A 770 -7.37 -36.23 -14.66
C GLY A 770 -7.85 -34.94 -15.32
N VAL A 771 -9.04 -35.01 -15.91
CA VAL A 771 -9.61 -33.93 -16.71
C VAL A 771 -10.80 -33.32 -15.96
N THR A 772 -10.84 -31.99 -15.90
CA THR A 772 -11.91 -31.24 -15.24
C THR A 772 -13.24 -31.39 -15.98
N ARG A 773 -14.36 -31.17 -15.28
CA ARG A 773 -15.72 -31.41 -15.80
C ARG A 773 -16.41 -30.17 -16.38
N GLY A 774 -15.76 -29.01 -16.26
CA GLY A 774 -16.27 -27.71 -16.69
C GLY A 774 -16.00 -27.40 -18.16
N LYS A 775 -16.41 -26.19 -18.57
CA LYS A 775 -16.34 -25.70 -19.97
C LYS A 775 -14.91 -25.65 -20.54
N SER A 776 -13.90 -25.48 -19.68
CA SER A 776 -12.49 -25.51 -20.05
C SER A 776 -12.00 -26.92 -20.44
N SER A 777 -12.46 -27.93 -19.69
CA SER A 777 -12.02 -29.34 -19.78
C SER A 777 -10.50 -29.44 -19.83
N GLU A 778 -9.84 -29.10 -18.72
CA GLU A 778 -8.38 -29.01 -18.57
C GLU A 778 -7.82 -30.17 -17.75
N VAL A 779 -6.54 -30.48 -17.96
CA VAL A 779 -5.79 -31.49 -17.22
C VAL A 779 -5.20 -30.88 -15.96
N GLN A 780 -5.53 -31.49 -14.82
CA GLN A 780 -5.02 -31.13 -13.51
C GLN A 780 -4.64 -32.40 -12.73
N PHE A 781 -3.81 -32.26 -11.69
CA PHE A 781 -3.63 -33.35 -10.74
C PHE A 781 -4.94 -33.63 -10.00
N ILE A 782 -5.17 -34.89 -9.60
CA ILE A 782 -6.37 -35.27 -8.83
C ILE A 782 -6.45 -34.54 -7.47
N HIS A 783 -5.31 -34.06 -6.96
CA HIS A 783 -5.21 -33.21 -5.78
C HIS A 783 -3.85 -32.47 -5.80
N GLU A 784 -3.80 -31.23 -5.31
CA GLU A 784 -2.59 -30.39 -5.35
C GLU A 784 -1.41 -31.00 -4.55
N SER A 785 -1.69 -31.85 -3.56
CA SER A 785 -0.65 -32.60 -2.83
C SER A 785 0.24 -33.48 -3.72
N VAL A 786 -0.22 -33.90 -4.90
CA VAL A 786 0.63 -34.59 -5.88
C VAL A 786 1.73 -33.66 -6.39
N ARG A 787 1.39 -32.39 -6.67
CA ARG A 787 2.34 -31.35 -7.09
C ARG A 787 3.30 -30.99 -5.97
N ASP A 788 2.82 -30.86 -4.73
CA ASP A 788 3.68 -30.59 -3.58
C ASP A 788 4.70 -31.70 -3.31
N PHE A 789 4.31 -32.96 -3.54
CA PHE A 789 5.21 -34.12 -3.48
C PHE A 789 6.25 -34.08 -4.62
N LEU A 790 5.80 -33.93 -5.86
CA LEU A 790 6.69 -33.89 -7.04
C LEU A 790 7.66 -32.69 -7.06
N LEU A 791 7.33 -31.60 -6.37
CA LEU A 791 8.18 -30.43 -6.19
C LEU A 791 8.93 -30.40 -4.83
N GLY A 792 8.77 -31.41 -3.96
CA GLY A 792 9.42 -31.49 -2.65
C GLY A 792 8.97 -30.42 -1.62
N LYS A 793 7.88 -29.68 -1.88
CA LYS A 793 7.42 -28.56 -1.04
C LYS A 793 6.88 -29.00 0.34
N SER A 794 6.51 -30.26 0.49
CA SER A 794 5.82 -30.78 1.68
C SER A 794 6.74 -31.29 2.79
N GLY A 795 8.06 -31.11 2.68
CA GLY A 795 9.04 -31.59 3.68
C GLY A 795 9.24 -33.10 3.72
N ALA A 796 8.47 -33.86 2.92
CA ALA A 796 8.83 -35.22 2.52
C ALA A 796 10.11 -35.18 1.65
N SER A 797 10.85 -36.28 1.64
CA SER A 797 11.92 -36.48 0.65
C SER A 797 11.37 -36.31 -0.76
N GLN A 798 12.10 -35.59 -1.62
CA GLN A 798 11.85 -35.60 -3.06
C GLN A 798 11.83 -37.06 -3.57
N TRP A 799 10.93 -37.36 -4.51
CA TRP A 799 10.79 -38.69 -5.12
C TRP A 799 12.17 -39.26 -5.48
N SER A 800 12.55 -40.39 -4.88
CA SER A 800 13.92 -40.92 -4.99
C SER A 800 14.22 -41.59 -6.33
N GLY A 801 13.26 -41.60 -7.26
CA GLY A 801 13.44 -42.11 -8.61
C GLY A 801 14.37 -41.21 -9.43
N ALA A 802 15.32 -41.81 -10.15
CA ALA A 802 16.33 -41.10 -10.95
C ALA A 802 15.75 -40.10 -11.99
N ILE A 803 14.47 -40.27 -12.33
CA ILE A 803 13.65 -39.42 -13.19
C ILE A 803 13.72 -37.93 -12.80
N PHE A 804 13.79 -37.61 -11.50
CA PHE A 804 13.75 -36.25 -10.94
C PHE A 804 15.14 -35.72 -10.50
N SER A 805 16.22 -36.41 -10.87
CA SER A 805 17.58 -36.05 -10.46
C SER A 805 18.14 -34.81 -11.18
N GLY A 806 18.96 -34.02 -10.45
CA GLY A 806 19.65 -32.85 -11.00
C GLY A 806 18.72 -31.65 -11.23
N ASN A 807 18.97 -30.90 -12.31
CA ASN A 807 18.24 -29.68 -12.65
C ASN A 807 16.88 -29.99 -13.30
N PHE A 808 15.97 -30.59 -12.54
CA PHE A 808 14.70 -31.09 -13.09
C PHE A 808 13.81 -29.98 -13.66
N GLU A 809 13.74 -28.81 -13.01
CA GLU A 809 12.94 -27.68 -13.50
C GLU A 809 13.49 -27.08 -14.80
N GLY A 810 14.79 -26.80 -14.86
CA GLY A 810 15.44 -26.32 -16.09
C GLY A 810 15.34 -27.31 -17.25
N GLN A 811 15.56 -28.61 -16.99
CA GLN A 811 15.37 -29.69 -17.98
C GLN A 811 13.91 -29.79 -18.44
N SER A 812 12.94 -29.56 -17.55
CA SER A 812 11.52 -29.61 -17.91
C SER A 812 11.16 -28.44 -18.83
N HIS A 813 11.60 -27.23 -18.51
CA HIS A 813 11.43 -26.09 -19.40
C HIS A 813 12.13 -26.27 -20.76
N GLU A 814 13.26 -26.99 -20.82
CA GLU A 814 13.88 -27.40 -22.09
C GLU A 814 13.04 -28.43 -22.87
N VAL A 815 12.51 -29.48 -22.23
CA VAL A 815 11.62 -30.46 -22.89
C VAL A 815 10.35 -29.79 -23.43
N LEU A 816 9.76 -28.86 -22.66
CA LEU A 816 8.56 -28.13 -23.07
C LEU A 816 8.85 -27.20 -24.26
N ARG A 817 10.01 -26.51 -24.26
CA ARG A 817 10.52 -25.74 -25.42
C ARG A 817 10.66 -26.63 -26.67
N ASP A 818 11.30 -27.79 -26.55
CA ASP A 818 11.51 -28.73 -27.66
C ASP A 818 10.18 -29.18 -28.28
N CYS A 819 9.19 -29.52 -27.45
CA CYS A 819 7.87 -29.93 -27.89
C CYS A 819 7.12 -28.78 -28.60
N CYS A 820 7.21 -27.55 -28.07
CA CYS A 820 6.67 -26.36 -28.72
C CYS A 820 7.38 -26.01 -30.04
N LEU A 821 8.67 -26.31 -30.16
CA LEU A 821 9.43 -26.13 -31.41
C LEU A 821 8.98 -27.16 -32.45
N ALA A 822 8.86 -28.44 -32.08
CA ALA A 822 8.39 -29.49 -32.98
C ALA A 822 6.98 -29.18 -33.53
N GLN A 823 6.06 -28.66 -32.70
CA GLN A 823 4.73 -28.20 -33.14
C GLN A 823 4.78 -26.98 -34.09
N LEU A 824 5.84 -26.18 -34.06
CA LEU A 824 6.04 -25.07 -35.01
C LEU A 824 6.70 -25.54 -36.31
N GLU A 825 7.52 -26.59 -36.25
CA GLU A 825 8.24 -27.16 -37.37
C GLU A 825 7.39 -28.10 -38.25
N THR A 826 6.19 -28.52 -37.80
CA THR A 826 5.24 -29.28 -38.62
C THR A 826 4.89 -28.60 -39.94
N ASP A 827 4.58 -29.39 -40.97
CA ASP A 827 4.22 -28.92 -42.31
C ASP A 827 2.80 -28.32 -42.34
N MET A 828 2.72 -27.07 -41.89
CA MET A 828 1.58 -26.18 -42.04
C MET A 828 1.70 -25.31 -43.30
N ASP A 829 2.80 -25.42 -44.04
CA ASP A 829 3.17 -24.47 -45.09
C ASP A 829 2.31 -24.68 -46.36
N LEU A 830 1.78 -25.90 -46.55
CA LEU A 830 0.70 -26.22 -47.51
C LEU A 830 -0.66 -25.58 -47.16
N GLU A 831 -0.97 -25.37 -45.87
CA GLU A 831 -2.24 -24.72 -45.45
C GLU A 831 -2.12 -23.18 -45.49
N LEU A 832 -0.93 -22.64 -45.22
CA LEU A 832 -0.64 -21.19 -45.27
C LEU A 832 -0.49 -20.62 -46.69
N SER A 833 -0.10 -21.45 -47.66
CA SER A 833 0.11 -21.04 -49.06
C SER A 833 -1.16 -21.07 -49.94
N GLY A 834 -2.29 -21.54 -49.40
CA GLY A 834 -3.53 -21.80 -50.14
C GLY A 834 -4.24 -20.60 -50.76
N SER A 835 -3.82 -19.36 -50.50
CA SER A 835 -4.36 -18.18 -51.20
C SER A 835 -3.39 -16.99 -51.26
N HIS A 836 -3.31 -16.39 -52.45
CA HIS A 836 -2.88 -14.99 -52.66
C HIS A 836 -4.08 -14.20 -53.21
N PRO A 837 -4.97 -13.67 -52.36
CA PRO A 837 -6.17 -12.98 -52.79
C PRO A 837 -6.01 -11.44 -52.65
N SER A 838 -7.03 -10.65 -52.96
CA SER A 838 -7.00 -9.18 -52.79
C SER A 838 -7.06 -8.78 -51.31
N GLU A 839 -6.76 -7.51 -50.99
CA GLU A 839 -6.71 -7.01 -49.60
C GLU A 839 -8.02 -7.29 -48.82
N GLU A 840 -9.18 -7.06 -49.44
CA GLU A 840 -10.50 -7.34 -48.83
C GLU A 840 -10.76 -8.83 -48.57
N SER A 841 -10.14 -9.73 -49.34
CA SER A 841 -10.33 -11.18 -49.19
C SER A 841 -9.26 -11.85 -48.33
N PHE A 842 -8.14 -11.16 -48.07
CA PHE A 842 -7.11 -11.58 -47.12
C PHE A 842 -7.60 -11.58 -45.67
N GLU A 843 -8.39 -10.58 -45.25
CA GLU A 843 -8.94 -10.52 -43.88
C GLU A 843 -9.97 -11.63 -43.60
N VAL A 844 -10.77 -12.00 -44.60
CA VAL A 844 -11.71 -13.14 -44.52
C VAL A 844 -10.94 -14.46 -44.43
N ALA A 845 -9.92 -14.66 -45.25
CA ALA A 845 -9.07 -15.85 -45.22
C ALA A 845 -8.30 -15.99 -43.88
N GLN A 846 -7.72 -14.89 -43.37
CA GLN A 846 -7.12 -14.88 -42.02
C GLN A 846 -8.14 -15.25 -40.94
N THR A 847 -9.37 -14.74 -41.02
CA THR A 847 -10.41 -15.00 -40.02
C THR A 847 -10.85 -16.48 -40.01
N GLN A 848 -10.88 -17.13 -41.17
CA GLN A 848 -11.12 -18.57 -41.28
C GLN A 848 -9.93 -19.37 -40.72
N LEU A 849 -8.70 -19.09 -41.14
CA LEU A 849 -7.49 -19.76 -40.63
C LEU A 849 -7.32 -19.61 -39.12
N ARG A 850 -7.64 -18.43 -38.56
CA ARG A 850 -7.63 -18.13 -37.12
C ARG A 850 -8.62 -18.98 -36.31
N ALA A 851 -9.70 -19.46 -36.93
CA ALA A 851 -10.67 -20.35 -36.29
C ALA A 851 -10.32 -21.84 -36.47
N ASP A 852 -9.75 -22.21 -37.62
CA ASP A 852 -9.51 -23.60 -38.04
C ASP A 852 -8.17 -24.15 -37.50
N LEU A 853 -7.08 -23.39 -37.58
CA LEU A 853 -5.74 -23.82 -37.13
C LEU A 853 -5.71 -24.29 -35.65
N PRO A 854 -6.35 -23.60 -34.67
CA PRO A 854 -6.37 -24.07 -33.28
C PRO A 854 -7.24 -25.32 -33.04
N LEU A 855 -8.12 -25.68 -33.98
CA LEU A 855 -8.88 -26.93 -33.94
C LEU A 855 -8.06 -28.08 -34.52
N ARG A 856 -7.38 -27.86 -35.66
CA ARG A 856 -6.51 -28.85 -36.31
C ARG A 856 -5.21 -29.12 -35.54
N PHE A 857 -4.62 -28.11 -34.92
CA PHE A 857 -3.33 -28.21 -34.22
C PHE A 857 -3.48 -27.71 -32.78
N PRO A 858 -4.01 -28.54 -31.84
CA PRO A 858 -4.46 -28.04 -30.54
C PRO A 858 -3.37 -27.34 -29.71
N LEU A 859 -2.12 -27.82 -29.79
CA LEU A 859 -0.98 -27.28 -29.04
C LEU A 859 -0.36 -26.01 -29.68
N LEU A 860 -0.79 -25.61 -30.88
CA LEU A 860 -0.16 -24.54 -31.66
C LEU A 860 -0.24 -23.18 -30.96
N GLU A 861 -1.43 -22.77 -30.50
CA GLU A 861 -1.60 -21.48 -29.82
C GLU A 861 -0.79 -21.41 -28.52
N TYR A 862 -0.78 -22.50 -27.74
CA TYR A 862 0.06 -22.60 -26.55
C TYR A 862 1.54 -22.47 -26.91
N SER A 863 1.99 -23.17 -27.95
CA SER A 863 3.40 -23.19 -28.38
C SER A 863 3.89 -21.83 -28.84
N LEU A 864 3.13 -21.16 -29.72
CA LEU A 864 3.48 -19.82 -30.22
C LEU A 864 3.62 -18.80 -29.08
N ARG A 865 2.72 -18.86 -28.09
CA ARG A 865 2.75 -17.97 -26.93
C ARG A 865 3.92 -18.26 -25.99
N ASN A 866 4.24 -19.53 -25.74
CA ASN A 866 5.09 -19.94 -24.62
C ASN A 866 6.49 -20.48 -24.99
N ILE A 867 6.80 -20.78 -26.25
CA ILE A 867 8.10 -21.37 -26.64
C ILE A 867 9.31 -20.55 -26.15
N LEU A 868 9.26 -19.23 -26.29
CA LEU A 868 10.31 -18.32 -25.80
C LEU A 868 10.26 -18.16 -24.26
N GLN A 869 9.09 -18.30 -23.63
CA GLN A 869 8.96 -18.29 -22.17
C GLN A 869 9.61 -19.54 -21.54
N HIS A 870 9.37 -20.72 -22.13
CA HIS A 870 10.02 -21.96 -21.69
C HIS A 870 11.54 -21.89 -21.88
N ALA A 871 12.03 -21.40 -23.01
CA ALA A 871 13.46 -21.15 -23.19
C ALA A 871 14.01 -20.18 -22.12
N ASN A 872 13.35 -19.03 -21.88
CA ASN A 872 13.79 -18.06 -20.87
C ASN A 872 13.86 -18.67 -19.45
N SER A 873 12.86 -19.48 -19.07
CA SER A 873 12.84 -20.22 -17.80
C SER A 873 13.90 -21.32 -17.73
N ALA A 874 14.21 -22.01 -18.83
CA ALA A 874 15.30 -23.00 -18.88
C ALA A 874 16.67 -22.33 -18.72
N GLN A 875 16.88 -21.17 -19.36
CA GLN A 875 18.10 -20.36 -19.20
C GLN A 875 18.26 -19.86 -17.76
N ARG A 876 17.19 -19.33 -17.16
CA ARG A 876 17.17 -18.84 -15.77
C ARG A 876 17.58 -19.92 -14.75
N HIS A 877 17.25 -21.17 -15.02
CA HIS A 877 17.63 -22.32 -14.20
C HIS A 877 18.97 -22.96 -14.61
N GLY A 878 19.71 -22.39 -15.56
CA GLY A 878 21.06 -22.85 -15.94
C GLY A 878 21.13 -23.89 -17.05
N VAL A 879 20.06 -24.10 -17.83
CA VAL A 879 20.11 -24.93 -19.06
C VAL A 879 20.32 -24.01 -20.27
N GLY A 880 21.51 -24.06 -20.87
CA GLY A 880 21.96 -23.09 -21.87
C GLY A 880 21.17 -23.08 -23.19
N GLN A 881 20.53 -21.96 -23.52
CA GLN A 881 19.59 -21.85 -24.65
C GLN A 881 20.19 -21.31 -25.96
N ARG A 882 21.49 -20.98 -26.01
CA ARG A 882 22.11 -20.27 -27.14
C ARG A 882 21.91 -20.99 -28.48
N ALA A 883 22.13 -22.32 -28.51
CA ALA A 883 21.97 -23.14 -29.71
C ALA A 883 20.51 -23.24 -30.21
N PHE A 884 19.53 -23.00 -29.34
CA PHE A 884 18.13 -22.86 -29.72
C PHE A 884 17.88 -21.48 -30.35
N LEU A 885 18.40 -20.39 -29.77
CA LEU A 885 18.28 -19.04 -30.36
C LEU A 885 18.95 -18.93 -31.73
N ASP A 886 20.09 -19.59 -31.93
CA ASP A 886 20.80 -19.67 -33.22
C ASP A 886 20.00 -20.39 -34.33
N ARG A 887 18.99 -21.18 -33.97
CA ARG A 887 18.17 -21.99 -34.89
C ARG A 887 16.68 -21.63 -34.90
N PHE A 888 16.25 -20.71 -34.03
CA PHE A 888 14.83 -20.39 -33.84
C PHE A 888 14.18 -19.92 -35.14
N PRO A 889 13.09 -20.57 -35.63
CA PRO A 889 12.48 -20.29 -36.93
C PRO A 889 11.60 -19.02 -36.89
N LEU A 890 12.22 -17.89 -36.59
CA LEU A 890 11.61 -16.58 -36.31
C LEU A 890 10.54 -16.17 -37.34
N GLN A 891 10.81 -16.34 -38.63
CA GLN A 891 9.89 -15.92 -39.69
C GLN A 891 8.65 -16.81 -39.78
N LYS A 892 8.77 -18.12 -39.52
CA LYS A 892 7.62 -19.04 -39.40
C LYS A 892 6.84 -18.73 -38.11
N TRP A 893 7.54 -18.51 -36.98
CA TRP A 893 6.91 -18.09 -35.71
C TRP A 893 6.07 -16.81 -35.87
N ALA A 894 6.64 -15.75 -36.46
CA ALA A 894 5.95 -14.48 -36.66
C ALA A 894 4.75 -14.63 -37.62
N THR A 895 4.94 -15.32 -38.75
CA THR A 895 3.85 -15.54 -39.72
C THR A 895 2.64 -16.24 -39.09
N VAL A 896 2.84 -17.31 -38.31
CA VAL A 896 1.71 -18.02 -37.67
C VAL A 896 1.17 -17.26 -36.46
N HIS A 897 2.02 -16.54 -35.71
CA HIS A 897 1.59 -15.63 -34.65
C HIS A 897 0.59 -14.59 -35.18
N ASP A 898 0.90 -13.96 -36.31
CA ASP A 898 0.13 -12.84 -36.84
C ASP A 898 -1.19 -13.27 -37.50
N VAL A 899 -1.28 -14.51 -37.99
CA VAL A 899 -2.56 -15.14 -38.37
C VAL A 899 -3.46 -15.31 -37.13
N LEU A 900 -2.90 -15.75 -35.99
CA LEU A 900 -3.68 -15.97 -34.76
C LEU A 900 -3.99 -14.69 -33.96
N GLU A 901 -3.16 -13.66 -34.06
CA GLU A 901 -3.41 -12.35 -33.43
C GLU A 901 -4.69 -11.70 -34.00
N LYS A 902 -5.51 -11.16 -33.10
CA LYS A 902 -6.84 -10.60 -33.35
C LYS A 902 -6.82 -9.10 -33.63
N HIS A 903 -5.73 -8.42 -33.28
CA HIS A 903 -5.59 -6.97 -33.43
C HIS A 903 -4.43 -6.64 -34.37
N ALA A 904 -4.71 -6.07 -35.54
CA ALA A 904 -3.68 -5.70 -36.53
C ALA A 904 -2.54 -4.83 -35.92
N VAL A 905 -2.86 -3.95 -34.97
CA VAL A 905 -1.89 -3.13 -34.21
C VAL A 905 -0.96 -3.89 -33.24
N ARG A 906 -1.03 -5.23 -33.23
CA ARG A 906 -0.16 -6.14 -32.47
C ARG A 906 0.56 -7.17 -33.36
N GLN A 907 0.22 -7.26 -34.64
CA GLN A 907 0.94 -8.10 -35.61
C GLN A 907 2.35 -7.56 -35.83
N TYR A 908 3.29 -8.43 -36.22
CA TYR A 908 4.66 -8.06 -36.54
C TYR A 908 4.83 -7.73 -38.04
N SER A 909 5.94 -7.09 -38.38
CA SER A 909 6.37 -6.93 -39.77
C SER A 909 7.29 -8.09 -40.17
N ARG A 910 7.37 -8.38 -41.48
CA ARG A 910 8.37 -9.35 -42.03
C ARG A 910 9.82 -8.98 -41.68
N SER A 911 10.07 -7.73 -41.31
CA SER A 911 11.38 -7.20 -40.88
C SER A 911 11.61 -7.23 -39.36
N VAL A 912 10.70 -7.84 -38.56
CA VAL A 912 10.93 -8.04 -37.12
C VAL A 912 12.19 -8.88 -36.84
N ASN A 913 12.95 -8.50 -35.82
CA ASN A 913 14.08 -9.29 -35.33
C ASN A 913 13.75 -9.93 -33.96
N LEU A 914 14.47 -11.00 -33.62
CA LEU A 914 14.26 -11.71 -32.35
C LEU A 914 14.52 -10.79 -31.14
N ARG A 915 15.49 -9.87 -31.22
CA ARG A 915 15.86 -8.95 -30.13
C ARG A 915 14.69 -8.02 -29.73
N TYR A 916 13.89 -7.56 -30.69
CA TYR A 916 12.66 -6.79 -30.46
C TYR A 916 11.57 -7.62 -29.75
N ILE A 917 11.35 -8.87 -30.17
CA ILE A 917 10.33 -9.75 -29.56
C ILE A 917 10.70 -10.13 -28.12
N LEU A 918 11.97 -10.47 -27.87
CA LEU A 918 12.46 -10.73 -26.51
C LEU A 918 12.30 -9.50 -25.60
N ALA A 919 12.59 -8.30 -26.13
CA ALA A 919 12.43 -7.03 -25.42
C ALA A 919 10.97 -6.75 -25.04
N GLN A 920 10.05 -6.84 -26.02
CA GLN A 920 8.62 -6.62 -25.82
C GLN A 920 8.00 -7.65 -24.84
N LYS A 921 8.53 -8.88 -24.79
CA LYS A 921 8.04 -9.96 -23.92
C LYS A 921 8.78 -10.07 -22.57
N ASN A 922 9.66 -9.12 -22.23
CA ASN A 922 10.46 -9.11 -21.00
C ASN A 922 11.35 -10.36 -20.77
N LEU A 923 11.97 -10.88 -21.83
CA LEU A 923 12.72 -12.15 -21.81
C LEU A 923 14.22 -11.92 -21.59
N ALA A 924 14.55 -11.32 -20.44
CA ALA A 924 15.91 -10.85 -20.09
C ALA A 924 17.01 -11.92 -20.22
N GLU A 925 16.75 -13.14 -19.75
CA GLU A 925 17.76 -14.21 -19.74
C GLU A 925 18.10 -14.71 -21.15
N LEU A 926 17.16 -14.63 -22.10
CA LEU A 926 17.44 -14.89 -23.51
C LEU A 926 18.20 -13.74 -24.19
N ILE A 927 17.96 -12.50 -23.77
CA ILE A 927 18.65 -11.33 -24.33
C ILE A 927 20.15 -11.37 -23.96
N LYS A 928 20.48 -11.71 -22.72
CA LYS A 928 21.88 -11.81 -22.22
C LYS A 928 22.73 -12.80 -23.01
N ILE A 929 22.16 -13.92 -23.45
CA ILE A 929 22.90 -14.99 -24.15
C ILE A 929 22.90 -14.86 -25.68
N GLN A 930 22.09 -13.96 -26.24
CA GLN A 930 21.87 -13.85 -27.69
C GLN A 930 23.16 -13.41 -28.38
N PRO A 931 23.63 -14.09 -29.46
CA PRO A 931 24.82 -13.66 -30.17
C PRO A 931 24.66 -12.25 -30.76
N GLN A 932 25.48 -11.32 -30.29
CA GLN A 932 25.47 -9.91 -30.67
C GLN A 932 25.74 -9.74 -32.17
N LYS A 933 24.78 -9.13 -32.89
CA LYS A 933 24.88 -8.77 -34.32
C LYS A 933 24.20 -7.45 -34.71
N GLN A 934 23.33 -6.91 -33.85
CA GLN A 934 22.50 -5.73 -34.09
C GLN A 934 22.33 -4.96 -32.78
N SER A 935 22.36 -3.63 -32.82
CA SER A 935 22.27 -2.75 -31.65
C SER A 935 20.87 -2.77 -31.05
N CYS A 936 20.74 -2.62 -29.72
CA CYS A 936 19.43 -2.43 -29.08
C CYS A 936 18.73 -1.10 -29.46
N PHE A 937 19.47 -0.20 -30.12
CA PHE A 937 19.00 1.06 -30.71
C PHE A 937 18.67 0.98 -32.22
N ASP A 938 18.96 -0.13 -32.90
CA ASP A 938 18.70 -0.25 -34.34
C ASP A 938 17.20 -0.15 -34.65
N VAL A 939 16.83 0.71 -35.61
CA VAL A 939 15.44 0.90 -36.01
C VAL A 939 14.96 -0.31 -36.82
N VAL A 940 14.17 -1.15 -36.17
CA VAL A 940 13.46 -2.25 -36.82
C VAL A 940 12.32 -1.66 -37.67
N ALA A 941 12.29 -1.97 -38.97
CA ALA A 941 11.31 -1.42 -39.89
C ALA A 941 9.91 -2.04 -39.68
N GLY A 942 8.86 -1.22 -39.76
CA GLY A 942 7.46 -1.66 -39.74
C GLY A 942 6.92 -2.19 -38.41
N VAL A 943 7.69 -2.15 -37.32
CA VAL A 943 7.22 -2.58 -35.99
C VAL A 943 6.78 -1.40 -35.12
N ARG A 944 5.77 -1.63 -34.27
CA ARG A 944 5.02 -0.60 -33.53
C ARG A 944 5.86 0.39 -32.72
N TYR A 945 6.97 -0.04 -32.12
CA TYR A 945 7.78 0.79 -31.21
C TYR A 945 9.15 1.20 -31.78
N GLY A 946 9.50 0.78 -32.99
CA GLY A 946 10.83 1.00 -33.58
C GLY A 946 11.91 0.13 -32.92
N PRO A 947 12.99 0.70 -32.33
CA PRO A 947 14.06 -0.08 -31.71
C PRO A 947 13.63 -1.01 -30.57
N PRO A 948 14.35 -2.13 -30.33
CA PRO A 948 14.09 -3.05 -29.21
C PRO A 948 14.02 -2.38 -27.83
N ILE A 949 14.91 -1.41 -27.54
CA ILE A 949 14.91 -0.70 -26.25
C ILE A 949 13.62 0.11 -26.03
N PHE A 950 13.05 0.68 -27.09
CA PHE A 950 11.77 1.38 -27.05
C PHE A 950 10.58 0.42 -26.92
N ALA A 951 10.68 -0.79 -27.47
CA ALA A 951 9.66 -1.82 -27.26
C ALA A 951 9.56 -2.24 -25.79
N ALA A 952 10.71 -2.51 -25.15
CA ALA A 952 10.75 -2.86 -23.72
C ALA A 952 10.20 -1.74 -22.83
N LEU A 953 10.60 -0.48 -23.08
CA LEU A 953 10.08 0.69 -22.36
C LEU A 953 8.57 0.85 -22.51
N ALA A 954 8.04 0.71 -23.74
CA ALA A 954 6.61 0.86 -24.02
C ALA A 954 5.72 -0.26 -23.45
N THR A 955 6.30 -1.38 -23.00
CA THR A 955 5.58 -2.50 -22.35
C THR A 955 5.92 -2.69 -20.88
N GLY A 956 6.74 -1.83 -20.26
CA GLY A 956 7.17 -1.97 -18.87
C GLY A 956 8.12 -3.15 -18.62
N SER A 957 8.82 -3.62 -19.66
CA SER A 957 9.71 -4.80 -19.63
C SER A 957 11.07 -4.47 -18.99
N THR A 958 11.07 -4.10 -17.72
CA THR A 958 12.24 -3.57 -16.99
C THR A 958 13.46 -4.50 -17.00
N GLU A 959 13.27 -5.82 -16.80
CA GLU A 959 14.39 -6.78 -16.82
C GLU A 959 15.04 -6.85 -18.21
N ALA A 960 14.24 -6.75 -19.28
CA ALA A 960 14.73 -6.73 -20.65
C ALA A 960 15.41 -5.41 -21.04
N VAL A 961 15.01 -4.26 -20.48
CA VAL A 961 15.76 -2.99 -20.66
C VAL A 961 17.21 -3.18 -20.21
N TRP A 962 17.44 -3.78 -19.04
CA TRP A 962 18.80 -4.00 -18.54
C TRP A 962 19.59 -4.97 -19.39
N ALA A 963 19.03 -6.14 -19.69
CA ALA A 963 19.70 -7.13 -20.54
C ALA A 963 20.06 -6.57 -21.93
N LEU A 964 19.26 -5.64 -22.48
CA LEU A 964 19.58 -4.93 -23.72
C LEU A 964 20.74 -3.94 -23.59
N LEU A 965 20.90 -3.28 -22.44
CA LEU A 965 21.96 -2.30 -22.19
C LEU A 965 23.28 -2.98 -21.80
N GLU A 966 23.24 -4.01 -20.96
CA GLU A 966 24.36 -4.90 -20.64
C GLU A 966 24.98 -5.45 -21.93
N ALA A 967 24.17 -6.17 -22.72
CA ALA A 967 24.59 -6.79 -23.98
C ALA A 967 24.72 -5.80 -25.16
N GLU A 968 24.71 -4.48 -24.91
CA GLU A 968 25.15 -3.45 -25.86
C GLU A 968 26.54 -2.90 -25.47
N VAL A 969 26.79 -2.72 -24.17
CA VAL A 969 28.11 -2.31 -23.66
C VAL A 969 29.14 -3.44 -23.79
N GLU A 970 28.76 -4.69 -23.56
CA GLU A 970 29.62 -5.85 -23.84
C GLU A 970 29.98 -5.99 -25.33
N ALA A 971 29.13 -5.49 -26.23
CA ALA A 971 29.32 -5.59 -27.67
C ALA A 971 30.30 -4.53 -28.24
N GLN A 972 30.58 -3.47 -27.47
CA GLN A 972 31.36 -2.31 -27.92
C GLN A 972 32.57 -2.11 -27.00
N PRO A 973 33.81 -2.42 -27.43
CA PRO A 973 35.01 -2.18 -26.62
C PRO A 973 35.11 -0.71 -26.20
N VAL A 974 35.80 -0.43 -25.09
CA VAL A 974 35.87 0.92 -24.46
C VAL A 974 36.24 2.03 -25.45
N GLU A 975 37.12 1.73 -26.42
CA GLU A 975 37.56 2.67 -27.46
C GLU A 975 36.47 3.06 -28.47
N SER A 976 35.37 2.29 -28.57
CA SER A 976 34.27 2.52 -29.53
C SER A 976 32.99 3.11 -28.90
N GLN A 977 33.00 3.48 -27.62
CA GLN A 977 31.88 4.12 -26.89
C GLN A 977 31.25 5.32 -27.64
N GLY A 978 32.02 6.01 -28.48
CA GLY A 978 31.53 7.05 -29.39
C GLY A 978 30.36 6.62 -30.30
N ARG A 979 30.31 5.35 -30.73
CA ARG A 979 29.20 4.80 -31.53
C ARG A 979 27.95 4.54 -30.71
N LEU A 980 28.08 3.99 -29.51
CA LEU A 980 26.96 3.81 -28.57
C LEU A 980 26.30 5.17 -28.27
N ARG A 981 27.12 6.19 -28.00
CA ARG A 981 26.74 7.61 -27.94
C ARG A 981 25.99 8.11 -29.18
N GLU A 982 26.45 7.78 -30.38
CA GLU A 982 25.78 8.17 -31.64
C GLU A 982 24.46 7.41 -31.83
N HIS A 983 24.39 6.13 -31.50
CA HIS A 983 23.18 5.31 -31.57
C HIS A 983 22.09 5.86 -30.64
N CYS A 984 22.45 6.18 -29.38
CA CYS A 984 21.55 6.88 -28.46
C CYS A 984 21.00 8.17 -29.10
N LYS A 985 21.85 8.99 -29.76
CA LYS A 985 21.48 10.26 -30.39
C LYS A 985 20.67 10.12 -31.69
N LEU A 986 20.97 9.10 -32.51
CA LEU A 986 20.28 8.83 -33.77
C LEU A 986 18.84 8.34 -33.53
N GLY A 987 18.60 7.64 -32.42
CA GLY A 987 17.25 7.32 -31.94
C GLY A 987 16.33 8.54 -31.84
N PHE A 988 16.85 9.71 -31.45
CA PHE A 988 16.09 10.97 -31.44
C PHE A 988 15.91 11.60 -32.83
N GLN A 989 16.92 11.49 -33.72
CA GLN A 989 16.90 12.12 -35.04
C GLN A 989 16.00 11.39 -36.04
N SER A 990 15.78 10.09 -35.83
CA SER A 990 14.91 9.23 -36.66
C SER A 990 13.53 9.82 -36.97
N ARG A 991 12.98 10.71 -36.12
CA ARG A 991 11.77 11.50 -36.38
C ARG A 991 11.77 12.29 -37.71
N LYS A 992 12.93 12.56 -38.33
CA LYS A 992 13.01 13.17 -39.68
C LYS A 992 12.88 12.14 -40.83
N GLN A 993 13.08 10.85 -40.58
CA GLN A 993 12.91 9.77 -41.56
C GLN A 993 11.60 8.99 -41.35
N LEU A 994 11.17 8.81 -40.09
CA LEU A 994 9.87 8.23 -39.72
C LEU A 994 8.67 9.04 -40.24
N GLY A 995 8.87 10.31 -40.64
CA GLY A 995 7.81 11.17 -41.19
C GLY A 995 7.14 10.64 -42.47
N ASN A 996 7.76 9.69 -43.19
CA ASN A 996 7.23 9.08 -44.41
C ASN A 996 6.88 7.58 -44.26
N LEU A 997 6.87 7.03 -43.04
CA LEU A 997 6.45 5.64 -42.79
C LEU A 997 5.10 5.65 -42.06
N GLY A 998 4.02 5.53 -42.84
CA GLY A 998 2.65 5.65 -42.34
C GLY A 998 2.24 4.59 -41.30
N GLY A 999 1.39 5.00 -40.35
CA GLY A 999 0.70 4.09 -39.42
C GLY A 999 1.25 4.05 -37.98
N LEU A 1000 2.45 4.57 -37.69
CA LEU A 1000 3.04 4.51 -36.35
C LEU A 1000 2.42 5.54 -35.40
N SER A 1001 1.49 5.09 -34.55
CA SER A 1001 0.74 5.92 -33.60
C SER A 1001 1.45 6.20 -32.27
N PHE A 1002 2.54 5.50 -31.95
CA PHE A 1002 3.27 5.67 -30.68
C PHE A 1002 4.45 6.65 -30.83
N VAL A 1003 4.47 7.71 -30.02
CA VAL A 1003 5.39 8.85 -30.20
C VAL A 1003 6.09 9.21 -28.88
N PHE A 1004 7.28 8.65 -28.64
CA PHE A 1004 8.16 9.05 -27.53
C PHE A 1004 8.46 10.56 -27.57
N ALA A 1005 8.40 11.21 -26.41
CA ALA A 1005 8.50 12.67 -26.30
C ALA A 1005 9.83 13.23 -26.83
N LYS A 1006 9.77 14.35 -27.57
CA LYS A 1006 10.87 14.91 -28.38
C LYS A 1006 12.04 15.51 -27.57
N THR A 1007 12.03 15.35 -26.24
CA THR A 1007 12.81 16.12 -25.26
C THR A 1007 13.43 15.27 -24.14
N LYS A 1008 13.14 13.98 -24.07
CA LYS A 1008 13.69 13.05 -23.06
C LYS A 1008 14.24 11.80 -23.77
N GLY A 1009 15.46 11.40 -23.45
CA GLY A 1009 16.10 10.22 -24.04
C GLY A 1009 15.69 8.91 -23.37
N VAL A 1010 16.26 7.78 -23.80
CA VAL A 1010 16.18 6.50 -23.07
C VAL A 1010 16.59 6.71 -21.61
N ILE A 1011 17.78 7.27 -21.38
CA ILE A 1011 18.30 7.59 -20.05
C ILE A 1011 17.42 8.62 -19.33
N GLY A 1012 16.92 9.64 -20.04
CA GLY A 1012 16.04 10.66 -19.45
C GLY A 1012 14.61 10.17 -19.12
N HIS A 1013 14.19 9.04 -19.66
CA HIS A 1013 12.92 8.36 -19.35
C HIS A 1013 13.11 7.35 -18.21
N LEU A 1014 14.19 6.56 -18.25
CA LEU A 1014 14.62 5.67 -17.17
C LEU A 1014 14.85 6.43 -15.86
N ALA A 1015 15.61 7.54 -15.91
CA ALA A 1015 15.91 8.40 -14.76
C ALA A 1015 14.74 9.30 -14.31
N GLU A 1016 13.52 9.04 -14.78
CA GLU A 1016 12.28 9.74 -14.39
C GLU A 1016 11.17 8.78 -13.94
N HIS A 1017 11.20 7.52 -14.39
CA HIS A 1017 10.17 6.50 -14.08
C HIS A 1017 10.74 5.31 -13.30
N GLY A 1018 12.04 5.31 -13.01
CA GLY A 1018 12.79 4.14 -12.60
C GLY A 1018 13.32 4.17 -11.18
N HIS A 1019 12.48 3.84 -10.20
CA HIS A 1019 12.86 3.85 -8.78
C HIS A 1019 14.01 2.87 -8.44
N GLU A 1020 14.09 1.74 -9.13
CA GLU A 1020 15.18 0.74 -9.01
C GLU A 1020 16.28 0.94 -10.08
N LEU A 1021 16.14 1.94 -10.96
CA LEU A 1021 16.91 2.03 -12.21
C LEU A 1021 18.12 2.95 -12.15
N LEU A 1022 18.40 3.49 -10.96
CA LEU A 1022 19.51 4.42 -10.68
C LEU A 1022 20.42 3.90 -9.57
N ASP A 1023 20.51 2.58 -9.44
CA ASP A 1023 21.49 1.92 -8.59
C ASP A 1023 22.92 2.11 -9.15
N VAL A 1024 23.93 2.10 -8.27
CA VAL A 1024 25.30 2.55 -8.59
C VAL A 1024 25.93 1.83 -9.81
N PRO A 1025 25.81 0.50 -10.00
CA PRO A 1025 26.37 -0.18 -11.18
C PRO A 1025 25.75 0.29 -12.51
N TRP A 1026 24.46 0.62 -12.50
CA TRP A 1026 23.73 1.06 -13.69
C TRP A 1026 24.08 2.50 -14.08
N LEU A 1027 24.28 3.38 -13.09
CA LEU A 1027 24.79 4.73 -13.33
C LEU A 1027 26.18 4.74 -13.93
N ASP A 1028 27.06 3.84 -13.47
CA ASP A 1028 28.39 3.65 -14.07
C ASP A 1028 28.28 3.13 -15.51
N LEU A 1029 27.43 2.12 -15.76
CA LEU A 1029 27.14 1.60 -17.10
C LEU A 1029 26.68 2.71 -18.06
N LEU A 1030 25.73 3.55 -17.64
CA LEU A 1030 25.20 4.66 -18.45
C LEU A 1030 26.23 5.79 -18.62
N CYS A 1031 27.03 6.10 -17.60
CA CYS A 1031 28.07 7.14 -17.70
C CYS A 1031 29.29 6.74 -18.55
N ARG A 1032 29.47 5.44 -18.82
CA ARG A 1032 30.41 4.90 -19.81
C ARG A 1032 29.92 5.06 -21.25
N ILE A 1033 28.63 5.36 -21.48
CA ILE A 1033 28.04 5.48 -22.83
C ILE A 1033 28.22 6.90 -23.41
N ASP A 1034 27.91 7.96 -22.67
CA ASP A 1034 28.22 9.35 -23.08
C ASP A 1034 28.79 10.19 -21.92
N PRO A 1035 30.13 10.23 -21.76
CA PRO A 1035 30.77 10.95 -20.66
C PRO A 1035 30.59 12.48 -20.64
N PHE A 1036 30.11 13.12 -21.71
CA PHE A 1036 30.22 14.59 -21.87
C PHE A 1036 28.92 15.32 -22.26
N PHE A 1037 27.96 14.67 -22.91
CA PHE A 1037 26.70 15.29 -23.33
C PHE A 1037 25.52 14.88 -22.43
N GLU A 1038 25.61 13.71 -21.80
CA GLU A 1038 24.52 13.18 -20.97
C GLU A 1038 24.74 13.35 -19.47
N ARG A 1039 25.97 13.49 -18.92
CA ARG A 1039 26.14 13.80 -17.48
C ARG A 1039 25.33 15.03 -17.02
N ARG A 1040 25.36 16.09 -17.82
CA ARG A 1040 24.56 17.32 -17.65
C ARG A 1040 23.05 17.05 -17.69
N THR A 1041 22.60 16.27 -18.67
CA THR A 1041 21.17 15.95 -18.88
C THR A 1041 20.63 14.98 -17.82
N ALA A 1042 21.41 13.95 -17.47
CA ALA A 1042 21.13 12.96 -16.45
C ALA A 1042 21.13 13.59 -15.05
N LEU A 1043 22.02 14.55 -14.76
CA LEU A 1043 21.95 15.37 -13.56
C LEU A 1043 20.61 16.10 -13.48
N LEU A 1044 20.22 16.86 -14.52
CA LEU A 1044 18.95 17.59 -14.55
C LEU A 1044 17.72 16.65 -14.50
N CYS A 1045 17.80 15.41 -14.99
CA CYS A 1045 16.75 14.40 -14.88
C CYS A 1045 16.67 13.79 -13.47
N ALA A 1046 17.79 13.30 -12.92
CA ALA A 1046 17.85 12.75 -11.57
C ALA A 1046 17.45 13.79 -10.51
N VAL A 1047 17.81 15.06 -10.72
CA VAL A 1047 17.39 16.20 -9.91
C VAL A 1047 15.89 16.48 -10.04
N ARG A 1048 15.30 16.34 -11.23
CA ARG A 1048 13.84 16.46 -11.45
C ARG A 1048 13.07 15.30 -10.80
N GLY A 1049 13.64 14.10 -10.76
CA GLY A 1049 13.08 12.91 -10.07
C GLY A 1049 13.38 12.82 -8.57
N GLY A 1050 14.24 13.70 -8.02
CA GLY A 1050 14.61 13.69 -6.60
C GLY A 1050 15.64 12.61 -6.19
N HIS A 1051 16.29 11.95 -7.16
CA HIS A 1051 17.14 10.78 -6.95
C HIS A 1051 18.56 11.14 -6.43
N THR A 1052 18.67 11.43 -5.13
CA THR A 1052 19.90 11.95 -4.48
C THR A 1052 21.14 11.09 -4.70
N ALA A 1053 21.07 9.77 -4.47
CA ALA A 1053 22.21 8.86 -4.65
C ALA A 1053 22.76 8.82 -6.09
N ALA A 1054 21.89 9.08 -7.08
CA ALA A 1054 22.30 9.22 -8.48
C ALA A 1054 23.11 10.49 -8.70
N VAL A 1055 22.70 11.59 -8.07
CA VAL A 1055 23.37 12.89 -8.15
C VAL A 1055 24.71 12.90 -7.43
N GLU A 1056 24.84 12.26 -6.26
CA GLU A 1056 26.14 12.04 -5.61
C GLU A 1056 27.11 11.25 -6.50
N THR A 1057 26.60 10.24 -7.21
CA THR A 1057 27.40 9.41 -8.12
C THR A 1057 27.84 10.23 -9.34
N LEU A 1058 26.93 11.02 -9.94
CA LEU A 1058 27.24 11.94 -11.03
C LEU A 1058 28.28 13.00 -10.61
N PHE A 1059 28.24 13.51 -9.37
CA PHE A 1059 29.27 14.42 -8.85
C PHE A 1059 30.61 13.73 -8.60
N ARG A 1060 30.64 12.50 -8.08
CA ARG A 1060 31.85 11.67 -8.00
C ARG A 1060 32.44 11.39 -9.39
N MET A 1061 31.62 11.35 -10.44
CA MET A 1061 32.04 11.23 -11.84
C MET A 1061 32.36 12.58 -12.52
N GLY A 1062 32.27 13.71 -11.81
CA GLY A 1062 32.63 15.03 -12.34
C GLY A 1062 31.57 15.68 -13.25
N ALA A 1063 30.28 15.48 -12.97
CA ALA A 1063 29.22 16.30 -13.56
C ALA A 1063 29.29 17.76 -13.09
N GLU A 1064 29.05 18.71 -13.99
CA GLU A 1064 28.99 20.14 -13.68
C GLU A 1064 27.72 20.49 -12.90
N ILE A 1065 27.87 21.10 -11.74
CA ILE A 1065 26.78 21.29 -10.78
C ILE A 1065 25.86 22.48 -11.10
N ASP A 1066 26.34 23.48 -11.84
CA ASP A 1066 25.59 24.70 -12.17
C ASP A 1066 25.06 24.72 -13.62
N HIS A 1067 25.01 23.56 -14.28
CA HIS A 1067 24.63 23.49 -15.69
C HIS A 1067 23.15 23.87 -15.93
N VAL A 1068 22.92 24.99 -16.63
CA VAL A 1068 21.59 25.49 -16.97
C VAL A 1068 20.94 24.77 -18.16
N ASP A 1069 19.63 24.53 -18.06
CA ASP A 1069 18.81 24.05 -19.16
C ASP A 1069 18.46 25.16 -20.19
N ARG A 1070 17.63 24.85 -21.20
CA ARG A 1070 17.21 25.82 -22.24
C ARG A 1070 16.40 27.01 -21.71
N ASN A 1071 15.83 26.90 -20.52
CA ASN A 1071 15.09 27.96 -19.84
C ASN A 1071 15.98 28.76 -18.87
N GLY A 1072 17.28 28.44 -18.79
CA GLY A 1072 18.21 29.00 -17.81
C GLY A 1072 18.16 28.31 -16.45
N GLN A 1073 17.47 27.17 -16.31
CA GLN A 1073 17.26 26.54 -15.00
C GLN A 1073 18.45 25.64 -14.63
N THR A 1074 19.19 26.04 -13.58
CA THR A 1074 20.21 25.24 -12.89
C THR A 1074 19.59 23.99 -12.24
N PRO A 1075 20.41 23.01 -11.81
CA PRO A 1075 19.91 21.91 -10.98
C PRO A 1075 19.24 22.40 -9.70
N LEU A 1076 19.74 23.45 -9.07
CA LEU A 1076 19.12 24.04 -7.88
C LEU A 1076 17.72 24.63 -8.18
N LEU A 1077 17.57 25.35 -9.29
CA LEU A 1077 16.27 25.84 -9.76
C LEU A 1077 15.28 24.70 -10.06
N LEU A 1078 15.73 23.61 -10.67
CA LEU A 1078 14.88 22.44 -10.91
C LEU A 1078 14.52 21.69 -9.61
N ALA A 1079 15.47 21.49 -8.71
CA ALA A 1079 15.23 20.86 -7.41
C ALA A 1079 14.21 21.68 -6.59
N ALA A 1080 14.39 23.00 -6.59
CA ALA A 1080 13.54 23.92 -5.84
C ALA A 1080 12.11 23.99 -6.40
N ARG A 1081 11.97 24.06 -7.73
CA ARG A 1081 10.67 24.06 -8.42
C ARG A 1081 9.82 22.81 -8.12
N ASN A 1082 10.46 21.64 -7.99
CA ASN A 1082 9.77 20.37 -7.75
C ASN A 1082 9.64 20.00 -6.25
N GLY A 1083 10.12 20.83 -5.32
CA GLY A 1083 10.00 20.59 -3.87
C GLY A 1083 10.95 19.52 -3.31
N HIS A 1084 12.07 19.26 -3.99
CA HIS A 1084 13.00 18.18 -3.61
C HIS A 1084 13.98 18.64 -2.51
N ASP A 1085 13.49 18.85 -1.29
CA ASP A 1085 14.25 19.31 -0.10
C ASP A 1085 15.64 18.67 0.02
N ALA A 1086 15.71 17.34 -0.03
CA ALA A 1086 16.95 16.58 0.15
C ALA A 1086 17.94 16.80 -1.00
N MET A 1087 17.43 17.02 -2.22
CA MET A 1087 18.24 17.35 -3.39
C MET A 1087 18.77 18.78 -3.30
N VAL A 1088 17.94 19.74 -2.88
CA VAL A 1088 18.37 21.12 -2.65
C VAL A 1088 19.45 21.17 -1.57
N LYS A 1089 19.26 20.47 -0.45
CA LYS A 1089 20.28 20.39 0.60
C LYS A 1089 21.59 19.81 0.07
N LEU A 1090 21.53 18.67 -0.62
CA LEU A 1090 22.69 18.01 -1.22
C LEU A 1090 23.45 18.93 -2.19
N LEU A 1091 22.74 19.71 -3.00
CA LEU A 1091 23.32 20.71 -3.91
C LEU A 1091 24.03 21.85 -3.15
N LEU A 1092 23.41 22.38 -2.10
CA LEU A 1092 23.97 23.47 -1.29
C LEU A 1092 25.15 23.03 -0.42
N ASP A 1093 25.09 21.82 0.15
CA ASP A 1093 26.15 21.21 0.97
C ASP A 1093 27.47 21.00 0.17
N THR A 1094 27.43 21.03 -1.17
CA THR A 1094 28.64 21.03 -2.00
C THR A 1094 29.48 22.31 -1.91
N GLY A 1095 28.88 23.42 -1.45
CA GLY A 1095 29.51 24.74 -1.33
C GLY A 1095 29.84 25.44 -2.66
N LYS A 1096 29.44 24.88 -3.81
CA LYS A 1096 29.78 25.40 -5.16
C LYS A 1096 28.67 26.19 -5.84
N VAL A 1097 27.42 25.94 -5.45
CA VAL A 1097 26.24 26.41 -6.17
C VAL A 1097 25.87 27.84 -5.80
N ASP A 1098 25.53 28.65 -6.81
CA ASP A 1098 24.92 29.97 -6.61
C ASP A 1098 23.44 29.82 -6.20
N ILE A 1099 23.16 30.21 -4.96
CA ILE A 1099 21.84 30.10 -4.33
C ILE A 1099 20.80 31.08 -4.91
N ASP A 1100 21.26 32.19 -5.49
CA ASP A 1100 20.43 33.22 -6.15
C ASP A 1100 20.57 33.14 -7.68
N SER A 1101 20.98 31.98 -8.20
CA SER A 1101 21.08 31.73 -9.64
C SER A 1101 19.75 32.00 -10.35
N ARG A 1102 19.76 32.88 -11.36
CA ARG A 1102 18.56 33.34 -12.07
C ARG A 1102 18.36 32.61 -13.40
N ASP A 1103 17.12 32.23 -13.67
CA ASP A 1103 16.70 31.71 -14.98
C ASP A 1103 16.44 32.80 -16.03
N ASN A 1104 16.01 32.41 -17.23
CA ASN A 1104 15.77 33.34 -18.35
C ASN A 1104 14.66 34.38 -18.09
N ILE A 1105 13.84 34.25 -17.05
CA ILE A 1105 12.83 35.24 -16.64
C ILE A 1105 13.23 36.00 -15.35
N GLY A 1106 14.41 35.70 -14.79
CA GLY A 1106 14.99 36.39 -13.65
C GLY A 1106 14.68 35.76 -12.30
N GLN A 1107 14.10 34.55 -12.30
CA GLN A 1107 13.56 33.92 -11.09
C GLN A 1107 14.62 33.03 -10.42
N ILE A 1108 14.69 33.11 -9.09
CA ILE A 1108 15.67 32.41 -8.24
C ILE A 1108 15.06 31.15 -7.58
N PRO A 1109 15.85 30.24 -6.97
CA PRO A 1109 15.33 29.05 -6.28
C PRO A 1109 14.26 29.36 -5.21
N LEU A 1110 14.43 30.42 -4.42
CA LEU A 1110 13.44 30.87 -3.44
C LEU A 1110 12.10 31.25 -4.10
N PHE A 1111 12.15 31.91 -5.27
CA PHE A 1111 10.95 32.29 -6.03
C PHE A 1111 10.18 31.04 -6.49
N TRP A 1112 10.88 30.05 -7.06
CA TRP A 1112 10.26 28.80 -7.51
C TRP A 1112 9.70 27.97 -6.36
N ALA A 1113 10.39 27.93 -5.21
CA ALA A 1113 9.88 27.33 -3.97
C ALA A 1113 8.61 28.03 -3.48
N ALA A 1114 8.63 29.37 -3.43
CA ALA A 1114 7.54 30.19 -2.94
C ALA A 1114 6.29 30.16 -3.83
N GLN A 1115 6.47 30.17 -5.15
CA GLN A 1115 5.37 30.09 -6.14
C GLN A 1115 4.60 28.76 -6.07
N ASN A 1116 5.29 27.66 -5.72
CA ASN A 1116 4.72 26.31 -5.70
C ASN A 1116 4.33 25.83 -4.29
N GLY A 1117 4.50 26.67 -3.25
CA GLY A 1117 4.06 26.38 -1.89
C GLY A 1117 4.98 25.46 -1.08
N HIS A 1118 6.24 25.30 -1.49
CA HIS A 1118 7.19 24.37 -0.86
C HIS A 1118 7.80 24.95 0.42
N ASP A 1119 7.03 25.06 1.50
CA ASP A 1119 7.41 25.88 2.65
C ASP A 1119 8.61 25.35 3.47
N ALA A 1120 8.82 24.03 3.60
CA ALA A 1120 10.06 23.50 4.21
C ALA A 1120 11.32 23.83 3.40
N LEU A 1121 11.21 23.85 2.06
CA LEU A 1121 12.28 24.28 1.17
C LEU A 1121 12.51 25.79 1.26
N VAL A 1122 11.45 26.60 1.33
CA VAL A 1122 11.56 28.05 1.59
C VAL A 1122 12.32 28.28 2.90
N LYS A 1123 11.93 27.61 3.99
CA LYS A 1123 12.66 27.66 5.27
C LYS A 1123 14.13 27.27 5.11
N LEU A 1124 14.42 26.14 4.46
CA LEU A 1124 15.79 25.67 4.23
C LEU A 1124 16.65 26.64 3.40
N LEU A 1125 16.07 27.34 2.43
CA LEU A 1125 16.76 28.37 1.64
C LEU A 1125 17.04 29.63 2.49
N LEU A 1126 16.05 30.09 3.27
CA LEU A 1126 16.17 31.25 4.17
C LEU A 1126 17.18 30.99 5.30
N ASP A 1127 17.18 29.79 5.89
CA ASP A 1127 18.08 29.33 6.96
C ASP A 1127 19.57 29.38 6.55
N THR A 1128 19.88 29.40 5.24
CA THR A 1128 21.27 29.60 4.77
C THR A 1128 21.82 30.99 5.08
N GLY A 1129 20.96 31.98 5.31
CA GLY A 1129 21.30 33.37 5.53
C GLY A 1129 21.91 34.10 4.31
N LYS A 1130 21.94 33.46 3.13
CA LYS A 1130 22.62 33.96 1.92
C LYS A 1130 21.70 34.52 0.84
N VAL A 1131 20.41 34.16 0.87
CA VAL A 1131 19.43 34.42 -0.19
C VAL A 1131 18.96 35.87 -0.22
N ASP A 1132 18.88 36.44 -1.43
CA ASP A 1132 18.18 37.68 -1.73
C ASP A 1132 16.65 37.49 -1.62
N ILE A 1133 16.09 37.74 -0.43
CA ILE A 1133 14.68 37.44 -0.12
C ILE A 1133 13.71 38.29 -0.95
N ASP A 1134 14.11 39.52 -1.29
CA ASP A 1134 13.33 40.49 -2.07
C ASP A 1134 13.75 40.48 -3.56
N SER A 1135 14.42 39.42 -4.03
CA SER A 1135 14.88 39.33 -5.42
C SER A 1135 13.73 39.39 -6.43
N ARG A 1136 13.87 40.25 -7.43
CA ARG A 1136 12.79 40.58 -8.38
C ARG A 1136 13.00 39.91 -9.73
N ASP A 1137 11.92 39.34 -10.25
CA ASP A 1137 11.86 38.89 -11.64
C ASP A 1137 11.75 40.08 -12.63
N LYS A 1138 11.70 39.79 -13.94
CA LYS A 1138 11.58 40.83 -14.98
C LYS A 1138 10.28 41.65 -14.93
N ASN A 1139 9.28 41.22 -14.15
CA ASN A 1139 8.01 41.93 -13.94
C ASN A 1139 8.01 42.79 -12.65
N GLY A 1140 9.13 42.81 -11.93
CA GLY A 1140 9.28 43.48 -10.63
C GLY A 1140 8.74 42.66 -9.46
N GLN A 1141 8.42 41.38 -9.66
CA GLN A 1141 7.69 40.55 -8.68
C GLN A 1141 8.66 39.76 -7.79
N THR A 1142 8.36 39.73 -6.49
CA THR A 1142 9.15 39.07 -5.44
C THR A 1142 8.63 37.65 -5.12
N PRO A 1143 9.37 36.82 -4.35
CA PRO A 1143 8.85 35.55 -3.82
C PRO A 1143 7.56 35.72 -2.99
N LEU A 1144 7.49 36.79 -2.18
CA LEU A 1144 6.30 37.13 -1.39
C LEU A 1144 5.07 37.37 -2.27
N PHE A 1145 5.23 38.14 -3.35
CA PHE A 1145 4.16 38.42 -4.31
C PHE A 1145 3.54 37.13 -4.86
N TRP A 1146 4.36 36.15 -5.23
CA TRP A 1146 3.85 34.90 -5.82
C TRP A 1146 3.26 33.94 -4.79
N ALA A 1147 3.80 33.91 -3.58
CA ALA A 1147 3.21 33.17 -2.47
C ALA A 1147 1.82 33.75 -2.09
N ALA A 1148 1.69 35.08 -2.01
CA ALA A 1148 0.41 35.75 -1.76
C ALA A 1148 -0.60 35.53 -2.90
N ARG A 1149 -0.16 35.73 -4.15
CA ARG A 1149 -0.99 35.52 -5.36
C ARG A 1149 -1.53 34.10 -5.47
N ASN A 1150 -0.77 33.10 -5.04
CA ASN A 1150 -1.16 31.68 -5.12
C ASN A 1150 -1.77 31.13 -3.81
N GLY A 1151 -1.89 31.93 -2.74
CA GLY A 1151 -2.55 31.52 -1.49
C GLY A 1151 -1.70 30.67 -0.54
N HIS A 1152 -0.37 30.74 -0.65
CA HIS A 1152 0.57 29.90 0.11
C HIS A 1152 0.88 30.46 1.50
N ASP A 1153 -0.11 30.44 2.41
CA ASP A 1153 -0.05 31.00 3.77
C ASP A 1153 1.24 30.68 4.56
N ALA A 1154 1.73 29.44 4.48
CA ALA A 1154 2.91 28.99 5.21
C ALA A 1154 4.19 29.66 4.67
N VAL A 1155 4.33 29.76 3.34
CA VAL A 1155 5.43 30.48 2.69
C VAL A 1155 5.41 31.96 3.03
N VAL A 1156 4.23 32.59 3.01
CA VAL A 1156 4.11 34.02 3.31
C VAL A 1156 4.50 34.32 4.76
N LYS A 1157 4.14 33.46 5.73
CA LYS A 1157 4.62 33.59 7.11
C LYS A 1157 6.15 33.52 7.19
N LEU A 1158 6.76 32.46 6.64
CA LEU A 1158 8.23 32.29 6.64
C LEU A 1158 8.98 33.48 6.03
N LEU A 1159 8.47 34.07 4.94
CA LEU A 1159 9.07 35.27 4.33
C LEU A 1159 8.94 36.51 5.22
N LEU A 1160 7.78 36.70 5.87
CA LEU A 1160 7.53 37.84 6.75
C LEU A 1160 8.26 37.74 8.10
N ASP A 1161 8.41 36.53 8.63
CA ASP A 1161 9.09 36.24 9.90
C ASP A 1161 10.61 36.55 9.84
N MET A 1162 11.20 36.55 8.62
CA MET A 1162 12.57 37.03 8.39
C MET A 1162 12.74 38.54 8.63
N GLY A 1163 11.65 39.30 8.77
CA GLY A 1163 11.62 40.70 9.22
C GLY A 1163 12.18 41.74 8.25
N LYS A 1164 12.88 41.32 7.19
CA LYS A 1164 13.54 42.18 6.18
C LYS A 1164 12.67 42.49 4.95
N VAL A 1165 11.70 41.62 4.64
CA VAL A 1165 10.91 41.65 3.40
C VAL A 1165 10.02 42.88 3.33
N ASP A 1166 9.98 43.52 2.16
CA ASP A 1166 9.05 44.60 1.87
C ASP A 1166 7.68 44.02 1.48
N ILE A 1167 6.70 44.21 2.38
CA ILE A 1167 5.36 43.65 2.24
C ILE A 1167 4.50 44.38 1.19
N ASP A 1168 4.84 45.64 0.88
CA ASP A 1168 4.12 46.49 -0.07
C ASP A 1168 4.90 46.70 -1.37
N TRP A 1169 5.91 45.87 -1.63
CA TRP A 1169 6.67 45.96 -2.88
C TRP A 1169 5.76 45.80 -4.10
N ARG A 1170 5.84 46.76 -5.02
CA ARG A 1170 4.92 46.87 -6.17
C ARG A 1170 5.48 46.20 -7.43
N ASP A 1171 4.61 45.49 -8.15
CA ASP A 1171 4.91 45.02 -9.51
C ASP A 1171 5.00 46.19 -10.52
N ASN A 1172 5.43 45.91 -11.75
CA ASN A 1172 5.50 46.92 -12.82
C ASN A 1172 4.14 47.59 -13.14
N GLY A 1173 3.01 47.05 -12.65
CA GLY A 1173 1.67 47.64 -12.75
C GLY A 1173 1.25 48.47 -11.51
N GLY A 1174 2.11 48.58 -10.50
CA GLY A 1174 1.87 49.31 -9.26
C GLY A 1174 1.13 48.52 -8.18
N ARG A 1175 0.88 47.21 -8.37
CA ARG A 1175 0.10 46.38 -7.42
C ARG A 1175 0.98 45.68 -6.39
N THR A 1176 0.49 45.60 -5.15
CA THR A 1176 1.16 44.93 -4.02
C THR A 1176 0.73 43.46 -3.90
N PRO A 1177 1.41 42.64 -3.07
CA PRO A 1177 0.95 41.30 -2.69
C PRO A 1177 -0.50 41.30 -2.17
N LEU A 1178 -0.92 42.32 -1.41
CA LEU A 1178 -2.31 42.46 -0.97
C LEU A 1178 -3.25 42.66 -2.16
N SER A 1179 -2.95 43.59 -3.08
CA SER A 1179 -3.80 43.83 -4.26
C SER A 1179 -4.10 42.54 -5.03
N TRP A 1180 -3.10 41.66 -5.17
CA TRP A 1180 -3.24 40.39 -5.87
C TRP A 1180 -3.90 39.28 -5.06
N ALA A 1181 -3.62 39.15 -3.76
CA ALA A 1181 -4.35 38.21 -2.90
C ALA A 1181 -5.85 38.54 -2.90
N VAL A 1182 -6.17 39.84 -2.80
CA VAL A 1182 -7.54 40.37 -2.86
C VAL A 1182 -8.19 40.15 -4.23
N GLN A 1183 -7.48 40.40 -5.33
CA GLN A 1183 -8.02 40.20 -6.69
C GLN A 1183 -8.38 38.73 -6.99
N ASN A 1184 -7.67 37.76 -6.40
CA ASN A 1184 -7.96 36.33 -6.58
C ASN A 1184 -8.93 35.75 -5.52
N GLY A 1185 -9.45 36.58 -4.61
CA GLY A 1185 -10.41 36.15 -3.59
C GLY A 1185 -9.80 35.36 -2.43
N HIS A 1186 -8.47 35.44 -2.23
CA HIS A 1186 -7.76 34.71 -1.17
C HIS A 1186 -7.94 35.41 0.18
N ASP A 1187 -9.11 35.22 0.80
CA ASP A 1187 -9.52 35.87 2.05
C ASP A 1187 -8.58 35.57 3.23
N ALA A 1188 -8.16 34.32 3.41
CA ALA A 1188 -7.20 33.91 4.43
C ALA A 1188 -5.84 34.62 4.26
N MET A 1189 -5.36 34.72 3.02
CA MET A 1189 -4.11 35.42 2.68
C MET A 1189 -4.22 36.93 2.88
N ALA A 1190 -5.34 37.54 2.46
CA ALA A 1190 -5.61 38.95 2.72
C ALA A 1190 -5.62 39.22 4.23
N LYS A 1191 -6.28 38.36 5.03
CA LYS A 1191 -6.27 38.42 6.50
C LYS A 1191 -4.85 38.33 7.08
N LEU A 1192 -4.05 37.40 6.58
CA LEU A 1192 -2.67 37.16 7.00
C LEU A 1192 -1.80 38.40 6.77
N LEU A 1193 -1.84 38.97 5.56
CA LEU A 1193 -1.11 40.20 5.22
C LEU A 1193 -1.57 41.39 6.07
N LEU A 1194 -2.88 41.61 6.20
CA LEU A 1194 -3.45 42.73 6.97
C LEU A 1194 -3.14 42.63 8.47
N ASN A 1195 -3.14 41.41 9.03
CA ASN A 1195 -2.81 41.16 10.43
C ASN A 1195 -1.35 41.50 10.81
N THR A 1196 -0.45 41.69 9.83
CA THR A 1196 0.91 42.20 10.12
C THR A 1196 0.91 43.63 10.66
N GLY A 1197 -0.16 44.40 10.39
CA GLY A 1197 -0.24 45.83 10.71
C GLY A 1197 0.70 46.74 9.91
N LYS A 1198 1.48 46.19 8.97
CA LYS A 1198 2.48 46.93 8.16
C LYS A 1198 1.96 47.38 6.80
N VAL A 1199 0.93 46.71 6.27
CA VAL A 1199 0.43 46.85 4.88
C VAL A 1199 -0.27 48.19 4.64
N ASP A 1200 0.06 48.85 3.53
CA ASP A 1200 -0.72 49.94 2.93
C ASP A 1200 -2.01 49.39 2.30
N ILE A 1201 -3.08 49.37 3.11
CA ILE A 1201 -4.38 48.79 2.76
C ILE A 1201 -5.04 49.50 1.57
N ASP A 1202 -4.74 50.79 1.38
CA ASP A 1202 -5.25 51.61 0.27
C ASP A 1202 -4.20 51.88 -0.82
N SER A 1203 -3.15 51.04 -0.88
CA SER A 1203 -2.09 51.14 -1.90
C SER A 1203 -2.66 51.15 -3.32
N ARG A 1204 -2.62 52.32 -3.96
CA ARG A 1204 -3.13 52.53 -5.33
C ARG A 1204 -2.17 52.01 -6.39
N ASP A 1205 -2.70 51.25 -7.34
CA ASP A 1205 -1.99 50.83 -8.56
C ASP A 1205 -1.84 51.95 -9.61
N ASN A 1206 -1.21 51.66 -10.75
CA ASN A 1206 -1.01 52.64 -11.82
C ASN A 1206 -2.33 53.16 -12.44
N GLY A 1207 -3.46 52.48 -12.21
CA GLY A 1207 -4.81 52.93 -12.57
C GLY A 1207 -5.53 53.71 -11.47
N GLY A 1208 -4.89 53.93 -10.32
CA GLY A 1208 -5.46 54.59 -9.14
C GLY A 1208 -6.33 53.68 -8.26
N ARG A 1209 -6.40 52.37 -8.54
CA ARG A 1209 -7.32 51.45 -7.84
C ARG A 1209 -6.71 50.94 -6.54
N THR A 1210 -7.53 50.87 -5.49
CA THR A 1210 -7.15 50.25 -4.21
C THR A 1210 -7.48 48.75 -4.20
N PRO A 1211 -6.95 47.97 -3.25
CA PRO A 1211 -7.39 46.59 -3.02
C PRO A 1211 -8.93 46.47 -2.87
N LEU A 1212 -9.60 47.41 -2.20
CA LEU A 1212 -11.07 47.41 -2.10
C LEU A 1212 -11.76 47.58 -3.47
N SER A 1213 -11.21 48.41 -4.37
CA SER A 1213 -11.71 48.51 -5.75
C SER A 1213 -11.60 47.17 -6.50
N TRP A 1214 -10.50 46.44 -6.30
CA TRP A 1214 -10.29 45.12 -6.91
C TRP A 1214 -11.17 44.03 -6.28
N ALA A 1215 -11.40 44.05 -4.96
CA ALA A 1215 -12.34 43.15 -4.28
C ALA A 1215 -13.76 43.33 -4.84
N ALA A 1216 -14.22 44.58 -4.91
CA ALA A 1216 -15.53 44.96 -5.41
C ALA A 1216 -15.74 44.61 -6.89
N GLN A 1217 -14.73 44.83 -7.76
CA GLN A 1217 -14.86 44.48 -9.18
C GLN A 1217 -14.97 42.97 -9.43
N ASN A 1218 -14.47 42.11 -8.53
CA ASN A 1218 -14.43 40.66 -8.75
C ASN A 1218 -15.46 39.89 -7.89
N GLY A 1219 -16.39 40.58 -7.22
CA GLY A 1219 -17.45 39.95 -6.41
C GLY A 1219 -16.96 39.25 -5.14
N HIS A 1220 -15.79 39.62 -4.62
CA HIS A 1220 -15.15 38.93 -3.48
C HIS A 1220 -15.72 39.42 -2.14
N ASP A 1221 -17.01 39.20 -1.88
CA ASP A 1221 -17.75 39.71 -0.71
C ASP A 1221 -17.05 39.45 0.63
N ALA A 1222 -16.47 38.27 0.81
CA ALA A 1222 -15.72 37.92 2.02
C ALA A 1222 -14.50 38.83 2.22
N VAL A 1223 -13.82 39.21 1.13
CA VAL A 1223 -12.64 40.08 1.13
C VAL A 1223 -13.02 41.55 1.22
N VAL A 1224 -14.11 41.97 0.54
CA VAL A 1224 -14.73 43.30 0.71
C VAL A 1224 -15.05 43.51 2.18
N LYS A 1225 -15.79 42.58 2.80
CA LYS A 1225 -16.12 42.63 4.22
C LYS A 1225 -14.87 42.65 5.09
N LEU A 1226 -13.89 41.79 4.83
CA LEU A 1226 -12.66 41.72 5.62
C LEU A 1226 -11.84 43.02 5.58
N LEU A 1227 -11.81 43.70 4.43
CA LEU A 1227 -11.20 45.03 4.28
C LEU A 1227 -11.97 46.10 5.06
N LEU A 1228 -13.31 46.10 4.98
CA LEU A 1228 -14.18 47.02 5.72
C LEU A 1228 -14.08 46.81 7.25
N ASP A 1229 -14.07 45.55 7.70
CA ASP A 1229 -13.94 45.15 9.11
C ASP A 1229 -12.60 45.61 9.75
N THR A 1230 -11.62 46.06 8.97
CA THR A 1230 -10.39 46.71 9.51
C THR A 1230 -10.64 48.11 10.09
N GLY A 1231 -11.72 48.79 9.67
CA GLY A 1231 -12.03 50.18 10.03
C GLY A 1231 -11.05 51.23 9.50
N LYS A 1232 -10.14 50.86 8.58
CA LYS A 1232 -9.05 51.74 8.10
C LYS A 1232 -9.16 52.15 6.62
N VAL A 1233 -10.06 51.52 5.86
CA VAL A 1233 -10.10 51.61 4.38
C VAL A 1233 -10.92 52.79 3.89
N ASP A 1234 -10.40 53.52 2.91
CA ASP A 1234 -11.13 54.56 2.17
C ASP A 1234 -12.16 53.95 1.20
N ILE A 1235 -13.40 53.81 1.68
CA ILE A 1235 -14.54 53.28 0.92
C ILE A 1235 -14.94 54.15 -0.28
N ASP A 1236 -14.58 55.43 -0.28
CA ASP A 1236 -14.90 56.42 -1.31
C ASP A 1236 -13.69 56.76 -2.22
N SER A 1237 -12.56 56.05 -2.04
CA SER A 1237 -11.35 56.19 -2.85
C SER A 1237 -11.66 56.03 -4.34
N ARG A 1238 -11.22 56.99 -5.16
CA ARG A 1238 -11.50 57.02 -6.61
C ARG A 1238 -10.29 56.57 -7.43
N ASP A 1239 -10.55 55.73 -8.44
CA ASP A 1239 -9.57 55.42 -9.49
C ASP A 1239 -9.33 56.60 -10.44
N ASN A 1240 -8.36 56.49 -11.35
CA ASN A 1240 -8.03 57.56 -12.31
C ASN A 1240 -9.18 57.89 -13.30
N GLY A 1241 -10.24 57.07 -13.35
CA GLY A 1241 -11.49 57.33 -14.08
C GLY A 1241 -12.61 57.89 -13.19
N GLY A 1242 -12.35 58.19 -11.92
CA GLY A 1242 -13.31 58.72 -10.95
C GLY A 1242 -14.19 57.68 -10.27
N ARG A 1243 -13.97 56.37 -10.49
CA ARG A 1243 -14.79 55.28 -9.95
C ARG A 1243 -14.40 54.90 -8.53
N THR A 1244 -15.39 54.81 -7.64
CA THR A 1244 -15.27 54.23 -6.30
C THR A 1244 -15.42 52.70 -6.33
N PRO A 1245 -15.03 51.96 -5.27
CA PRO A 1245 -15.35 50.54 -5.12
C PRO A 1245 -16.84 50.23 -5.31
N LEU A 1246 -17.75 51.07 -4.79
CA LEU A 1246 -19.19 50.90 -5.00
C LEU A 1246 -19.58 50.95 -6.49
N SER A 1247 -19.00 51.86 -7.27
CA SER A 1247 -19.27 51.90 -8.72
C SER A 1247 -18.70 50.70 -9.49
N TRP A 1248 -17.70 50.00 -8.94
CA TRP A 1248 -17.22 48.73 -9.48
C TRP A 1248 -18.10 47.55 -9.08
N ALA A 1249 -18.63 47.53 -7.85
CA ALA A 1249 -19.59 46.52 -7.40
C ALA A 1249 -20.93 46.60 -8.14
N VAL A 1250 -21.35 47.79 -8.57
CA VAL A 1250 -22.60 48.03 -9.33
C VAL A 1250 -22.41 47.82 -10.85
N GLN A 1251 -21.18 47.62 -11.33
CA GLN A 1251 -20.89 47.36 -12.75
C GLN A 1251 -20.84 45.86 -13.11
N ASN A 1252 -20.88 44.95 -12.13
CA ASN A 1252 -20.90 43.49 -12.31
C ASN A 1252 -22.22 42.91 -11.79
#